data_AF-A0A1L9T1I4-F1
#
_entry.id   AF-A0A1L9T1I4-F1
#
_cell.length_a   1.000
_cell.length_b   1.000
_cell.length_c   1.000
_cell.angle_alpha   90.00
_cell.angle_beta   90.00
_cell.angle_gamma   90.00
#
_symmetry.space_group_name_H-M   'P 1'
#
loop_
_entity.id
_entity.type
_entity.pdbx_description
1 polymer ?
#
loop_
_entity_poly.entity_id
_entity_poly.type
_entity_poly.pdbx_seq_one_letter_code
_entity_poly.pdbx_strand_id
1 'polypeptide(L)'
;MITFSIVSQFFILGMLTFWVTHEPRTKHSELDSWLSSEANISRAAILNLIGDDGKWAEGATAGVLIASPSRSNPDYFFTWTRDSSLVVRTLVEMFREGDSDLLPIIQAWISSQARVQIVENPSGGLDDGQGLGKAKFAVDETPFSGSWGRPQRDGPALRATTMIELGWWLLSQGYHQVATGLVWPVIRNDLSYVAQYWNQPGFDLWEELYGRSFFTLSVSYRALVEGSVFSRSIGFSCPECVSQAPQILCLLQSFWTGRFIRSNLDGGRSGKDSSTLLGVNYAFNPRAGCDDATFQPCSARALASHHKLMDTFRDLYDINADRSQDQAVAIGRYPEDQYYGGNPWFLCTLAAAEQLYSAIYQWNRLGSITITQVSLPFFQNLHPSAAPGTYSSSTEIYYQLVDAVRTYADGFMRIVKTYASHNGSLSEQFSRRDGSHMSAYDLAWSYSSLITANRRRNAISPSPWGEPGTPSVPPTCSATSVQGTYSAATISAWPPMNGFPIATPMPCEIPPLISVTFEVTASTVWGEGIRAVGSILDLGSWDPAKGVVFHADRYTSSQPIWYATVRLPAGQSFVYKYIRTRGGEVVWEEGLNRQLDTPAVSPTWRDEGKAVSSVLGPLPVLTDNSCLKTPSRIPNAAAQVSNNTMFQTQEYESRTHLADRAIGPNELRTADHQAPVKDSDVLRVCLVALAGLSALSEASPKSRPNFLFVFTDDQDLTMNSVEYMPHVSNRIRDQGIDFTNHFVTTALCCPSRVSLWTGRQAHNTNVTDVSPPYGSAFQDPKLTVAGGYPKFISQGFNEDWFPVWLQNAGYNTYYVGKLFNAHSVQTYNNPFVKGFNGSDFLLDPFTYSYWKSSYQRNHDPPKSYAGRYTTDVTEEKALGFLDDALEDEKRPWFLTVAPIAPHFEQDPNRTAGTPPQAPIPAPRHAHLFADTRVPRTPSFNPLNQTGPSWIKDLEHQNQSVVDYEDFFYRQRLRALQGVDEMVDNLLNRLERSGQLNNTYVIYSSDNGFHIGQHRLPPGKSTSYEEDIRVPFLVRGPGIKPGQTDSQVTTHIDFAPTIFELLGLPLRNDFDGTPMRIAKDSAAVAHEHVTVEYWGAAVLEGQYANLSPEGTYRMPNNTYKSVRIVGEKYNLFYAVWCTGDHELYDLNADPHQIHNVYRTTPQAFKNRLDALLLVLKSCAGSTCIKPWAELHPDGSVQSLVGALDPQYDEFYAGLPRVAYSVCEDGYLIAAEGPQWSGVRLEEKL
;
A
#
# COMPACT_ATOMS: atom_id res chain seq x y z
N MET A 1 -15.87 -69.80 -35.61
CA MET A 1 -14.57 -69.39 -36.18
C MET A 1 -14.10 -68.13 -35.45
N ILE A 2 -13.05 -68.26 -34.64
CA ILE A 2 -11.81 -67.46 -34.64
C ILE A 2 -11.92 -65.93 -34.43
N THR A 3 -11.53 -65.50 -33.21
CA THR A 3 -10.65 -64.38 -32.75
C THR A 3 -10.70 -63.00 -33.45
N PHE A 4 -10.67 -61.84 -32.79
CA PHE A 4 -9.66 -61.35 -31.84
C PHE A 4 -10.15 -60.10 -31.05
N SER A 5 -9.58 -59.96 -29.83
CA SER A 5 -9.31 -58.75 -29.04
C SER A 5 -10.40 -58.04 -28.21
N ILE A 6 -10.31 -58.36 -26.91
CA ILE A 6 -10.74 -57.65 -25.71
C ILE A 6 -9.87 -56.38 -25.53
N VAL A 7 -10.49 -55.20 -25.39
CA VAL A 7 -10.29 -54.15 -24.37
C VAL A 7 -11.21 -52.98 -24.77
N SER A 8 -12.39 -52.89 -24.14
CA SER A 8 -13.20 -51.66 -23.95
C SER A 8 -14.52 -52.05 -23.28
N GLN A 9 -14.43 -52.48 -22.02
CA GLN A 9 -15.57 -52.69 -21.14
C GLN A 9 -15.21 -52.08 -19.80
N PHE A 10 -15.43 -50.78 -19.66
CA PHE A 10 -15.63 -50.02 -18.42
C PHE A 10 -15.73 -48.55 -18.84
N PHE A 11 -16.95 -48.04 -19.10
CA PHE A 11 -17.34 -46.62 -19.00
C PHE A 11 -18.80 -46.45 -19.48
N ILE A 12 -19.73 -47.18 -18.86
CA ILE A 12 -21.17 -46.86 -18.90
C ILE A 12 -21.70 -46.99 -17.47
N LEU A 13 -21.34 -46.04 -16.63
CA LEU A 13 -22.08 -45.58 -15.44
C LEU A 13 -21.28 -44.40 -14.85
N GLY A 14 -21.68 -43.16 -15.13
CA GLY A 14 -21.03 -41.99 -14.54
C GLY A 14 -21.02 -40.74 -15.42
N MET A 15 -22.18 -40.21 -15.80
CA MET A 15 -22.32 -38.79 -16.17
C MET A 15 -23.71 -38.29 -15.74
N LEU A 16 -23.89 -38.22 -14.42
CA LEU A 16 -24.82 -37.32 -13.75
C LEU A 16 -23.98 -36.57 -12.72
N THR A 17 -23.11 -35.68 -13.19
CA THR A 17 -22.46 -34.68 -12.34
C THR A 17 -23.11 -33.34 -12.64
N PHE A 18 -23.68 -32.78 -11.59
CA PHE A 18 -24.25 -31.45 -11.50
C PHE A 18 -23.38 -30.42 -12.24
N TRP A 19 -23.93 -29.84 -13.30
CA TRP A 19 -23.47 -28.55 -13.77
C TRP A 19 -23.93 -27.51 -12.74
N VAL A 20 -23.08 -27.22 -11.76
CA VAL A 20 -23.20 -25.96 -11.01
C VAL A 20 -22.66 -24.88 -11.92
N THR A 21 -23.58 -24.24 -12.65
CA THR A 21 -23.33 -22.95 -13.28
C THR A 21 -22.86 -21.98 -12.19
N HIS A 22 -21.58 -21.64 -12.18
CA HIS A 22 -21.08 -20.52 -11.38
C HIS A 22 -21.60 -19.24 -12.04
N GLU A 23 -22.64 -18.65 -11.46
CA GLU A 23 -23.01 -17.26 -11.71
C GLU A 23 -21.82 -16.34 -11.39
N PRO A 24 -21.64 -15.22 -12.12
CA PRO A 24 -20.72 -14.17 -11.70
C PRO A 24 -21.14 -13.67 -10.31
N ARG A 25 -20.30 -13.90 -9.30
CA ARG A 25 -20.60 -13.58 -7.89
C ARG A 25 -20.77 -12.07 -7.69
N THR A 26 -22.02 -11.62 -7.55
CA THR A 26 -22.44 -10.27 -7.13
C THR A 26 -22.40 -10.05 -5.61
N LYS A 27 -21.59 -10.80 -4.85
CA LYS A 27 -21.50 -10.73 -3.36
C LYS A 27 -20.18 -10.13 -2.83
N HIS A 28 -19.62 -9.14 -3.52
CA HIS A 28 -18.36 -8.45 -3.17
C HIS A 28 -18.54 -7.12 -2.40
N SER A 29 -19.58 -6.93 -1.57
CA SER A 29 -19.78 -5.64 -0.87
C SER A 29 -19.80 -5.70 0.66
N GLU A 30 -20.29 -6.78 1.29
CA GLU A 30 -20.62 -6.75 2.72
C GLU A 30 -19.43 -7.00 3.66
N LEU A 31 -18.49 -7.87 3.27
CA LEU A 31 -17.26 -8.10 4.05
C LEU A 31 -16.27 -6.95 3.84
N ASP A 32 -16.13 -6.46 2.61
CA ASP A 32 -15.25 -5.36 2.25
C ASP A 32 -15.67 -4.06 2.94
N SER A 33 -16.98 -3.74 2.95
CA SER A 33 -17.52 -2.59 3.68
C SER A 33 -17.27 -2.69 5.18
N TRP A 34 -17.50 -3.86 5.79
CA TRP A 34 -17.25 -4.06 7.22
C TRP A 34 -15.75 -3.93 7.55
N LEU A 35 -14.85 -4.54 6.77
CA LEU A 35 -13.42 -4.48 7.02
C LEU A 35 -12.87 -3.06 6.93
N SER A 36 -13.34 -2.26 5.96
CA SER A 36 -12.95 -0.85 5.85
C SER A 36 -13.38 -0.03 7.07
N SER A 37 -14.59 -0.28 7.59
CA SER A 37 -15.08 0.38 8.80
C SER A 37 -14.35 -0.10 10.06
N GLU A 38 -14.25 -1.42 10.23
CA GLU A 38 -13.71 -2.05 11.43
C GLU A 38 -12.20 -1.79 11.59
N ALA A 39 -11.44 -1.67 10.48
CA ALA A 39 -10.04 -1.29 10.53
C ALA A 39 -9.84 0.13 11.10
N ASN A 40 -10.72 1.08 10.75
CA ASN A 40 -10.68 2.44 11.29
C ASN A 40 -11.08 2.47 12.77
N ILE A 41 -12.10 1.70 13.17
CA ILE A 41 -12.50 1.55 14.57
C ILE A 41 -11.34 0.94 15.38
N SER A 42 -10.72 -0.12 14.85
CA SER A 42 -9.57 -0.79 15.46
C SER A 42 -8.38 0.14 15.64
N ARG A 43 -8.08 1.00 14.64
CA ARG A 43 -7.03 2.02 14.76
C ARG A 43 -7.35 2.98 15.90
N ALA A 44 -8.55 3.54 15.94
CA ALA A 44 -8.96 4.48 16.98
C ALA A 44 -8.96 3.81 18.38
N ALA A 45 -9.38 2.56 18.46
CA ALA A 45 -9.37 1.76 19.68
C ALA A 45 -7.95 1.55 20.21
N ILE A 46 -6.99 1.21 19.34
CA ILE A 46 -5.57 1.13 19.71
C ILE A 46 -5.07 2.46 20.27
N LEU A 47 -5.38 3.60 19.63
CA LEU A 47 -4.94 4.91 20.12
C LEU A 47 -5.55 5.26 21.48
N ASN A 48 -6.79 4.84 21.75
CA ASN A 48 -7.41 5.02 23.07
C ASN A 48 -6.72 4.22 24.18
N LEU A 49 -5.93 3.19 23.84
CA LEU A 49 -5.21 2.32 24.78
C LEU A 49 -3.75 2.79 25.01
N ILE A 50 -3.34 3.95 24.48
CA ILE A 50 -1.95 4.42 24.58
C ILE A 50 -1.86 5.74 25.33
N GLY A 51 -0.98 5.78 26.34
CA GLY A 51 -0.57 6.99 27.02
C GLY A 51 -1.66 7.66 27.85
N ASP A 52 -1.34 8.82 28.40
CA ASP A 52 -2.24 9.64 29.20
C ASP A 52 -3.31 10.36 28.39
N ASP A 53 -3.06 10.58 27.09
CA ASP A 53 -4.04 11.12 26.13
C ASP A 53 -5.05 10.05 25.66
N GLY A 54 -4.75 8.77 25.87
CA GLY A 54 -5.62 7.65 25.50
C GLY A 54 -6.86 7.58 26.38
N LYS A 55 -8.05 7.68 25.76
CA LYS A 55 -9.36 7.69 26.45
C LYS A 55 -9.54 6.53 27.43
N TRP A 56 -8.98 5.37 27.14
CA TRP A 56 -9.12 4.14 27.94
C TRP A 56 -7.88 3.83 28.78
N ALA A 57 -6.81 4.61 28.63
CA ALA A 57 -5.53 4.43 29.31
C ALA A 57 -5.31 5.46 30.43
N GLU A 58 -6.39 5.97 31.04
CA GLU A 58 -6.29 6.95 32.12
C GLU A 58 -5.42 6.44 33.28
N GLY A 59 -4.28 7.14 33.48
CA GLY A 59 -3.27 6.81 34.49
C GLY A 59 -2.01 6.16 33.92
N ALA A 60 -1.97 5.82 32.64
CA ALA A 60 -0.77 5.35 31.97
C ALA A 60 0.20 6.49 31.65
N THR A 61 1.50 6.22 31.71
CA THR A 61 2.56 7.14 31.28
C THR A 61 2.56 7.29 29.75
N ALA A 62 2.95 8.45 29.22
CA ALA A 62 3.07 8.66 27.78
C ALA A 62 3.93 7.57 27.09
N GLY A 63 3.40 7.00 26.01
CA GLY A 63 4.02 5.90 25.26
C GLY A 63 3.72 4.51 25.80
N VAL A 64 3.10 4.39 26.97
CA VAL A 64 2.66 3.09 27.52
C VAL A 64 1.39 2.65 26.81
N LEU A 65 1.44 1.47 26.19
CA LEU A 65 0.27 0.77 25.67
C LEU A 65 -0.28 -0.19 26.73
N ILE A 66 -1.54 -0.04 27.12
CA ILE A 66 -2.21 -1.02 27.98
C ILE A 66 -2.79 -2.16 27.13
N ALA A 67 -2.77 -3.39 27.64
CA ALA A 67 -3.31 -4.53 26.90
C ALA A 67 -4.84 -4.43 26.71
N SER A 68 -5.56 -4.01 27.77
CA SER A 68 -6.98 -3.66 27.69
C SER A 68 -7.39 -2.70 28.81
N PRO A 69 -8.55 -2.02 28.72
CA PRO A 69 -9.06 -1.15 29.78
C PRO A 69 -9.54 -1.92 31.02
N SER A 70 -9.72 -3.24 30.91
CA SER A 70 -10.27 -4.06 31.98
C SER A 70 -9.39 -4.07 33.21
N ARG A 71 -9.95 -3.67 34.36
CA ARG A 71 -9.28 -3.60 35.67
C ARG A 71 -9.67 -4.74 36.63
N SER A 72 -10.57 -5.62 36.20
CA SER A 72 -11.07 -6.70 37.05
C SER A 72 -11.70 -7.81 36.21
N ASN A 73 -11.36 -9.06 36.52
CA ASN A 73 -11.94 -10.27 35.93
C ASN A 73 -12.05 -10.29 34.38
N PRO A 74 -10.90 -10.25 33.67
CA PRO A 74 -9.53 -10.21 34.21
C PRO A 74 -9.00 -8.77 34.35
N ASP A 75 -7.99 -8.58 35.20
CA ASP A 75 -7.26 -7.31 35.31
C ASP A 75 -6.11 -7.27 34.32
N TYR A 76 -6.30 -6.53 33.23
CA TYR A 76 -5.41 -6.39 32.09
C TYR A 76 -4.91 -4.94 31.93
N PHE A 77 -5.11 -4.10 32.96
CA PHE A 77 -4.66 -2.72 32.98
C PHE A 77 -3.16 -2.63 33.31
N PHE A 78 -2.35 -3.25 32.46
CA PHE A 78 -0.89 -3.29 32.50
C PHE A 78 -0.33 -3.19 31.09
N THR A 79 0.95 -2.88 30.98
CA THR A 79 1.68 -2.94 29.72
C THR A 79 2.50 -4.22 29.65
N TRP A 80 2.27 -5.00 28.59
CA TRP A 80 3.09 -6.16 28.25
C TRP A 80 4.11 -5.77 27.19
N THR A 81 5.35 -6.21 27.36
CA THR A 81 6.42 -5.96 26.38
C THR A 81 6.05 -6.55 25.01
N ARG A 82 5.43 -7.73 24.99
CA ARG A 82 4.95 -8.39 23.77
C ARG A 82 3.85 -7.59 23.10
N ASP A 83 2.74 -7.36 23.79
CA ASP A 83 1.55 -6.71 23.24
C ASP A 83 1.86 -5.31 22.74
N SER A 84 2.60 -4.52 23.52
CA SER A 84 3.05 -3.18 23.12
C SER A 84 3.93 -3.22 21.87
N SER A 85 4.86 -4.16 21.76
CA SER A 85 5.71 -4.30 20.57
C SER A 85 4.90 -4.70 19.33
N LEU A 86 4.02 -5.69 19.44
CA LEU A 86 3.23 -6.18 18.31
C LEU A 86 2.24 -5.13 17.78
N VAL A 87 1.57 -4.43 18.69
CA VAL A 87 0.59 -3.41 18.31
C VAL A 87 1.29 -2.18 17.76
N VAL A 88 2.37 -1.71 18.40
CA VAL A 88 3.12 -0.56 17.88
C VAL A 88 3.79 -0.87 16.55
N ARG A 89 4.19 -2.12 16.28
CA ARG A 89 4.65 -2.52 14.95
C ARG A 89 3.57 -2.32 13.88
N THR A 90 2.32 -2.59 14.19
CA THR A 90 1.20 -2.29 13.28
C THR A 90 1.11 -0.79 13.01
N LEU A 91 1.29 0.05 14.05
CA LEU A 91 1.32 1.51 13.89
C LEU A 91 2.53 1.98 13.08
N VAL A 92 3.71 1.35 13.22
CA VAL A 92 4.89 1.64 12.40
C VAL A 92 4.63 1.26 10.93
N GLU A 93 3.98 0.13 10.65
CA GLU A 93 3.57 -0.26 9.29
C GLU A 93 2.61 0.78 8.68
N MET A 94 1.62 1.28 9.45
CA MET A 94 0.67 2.31 9.00
C MET A 94 1.33 3.68 8.80
N PHE A 95 2.19 4.08 9.73
CA PHE A 95 2.97 5.31 9.65
C PHE A 95 3.80 5.37 8.37
N ARG A 96 4.50 4.28 8.05
CA ARG A 96 5.34 4.19 6.85
C ARG A 96 4.55 4.21 5.54
N GLU A 97 3.23 4.07 5.61
CA GLU A 97 2.31 4.18 4.48
C GLU A 97 1.57 5.51 4.42
N GLY A 98 1.93 6.49 5.28
CA GLY A 98 1.45 7.87 5.20
C GLY A 98 0.64 8.35 6.39
N ASP A 99 0.42 7.51 7.41
CA ASP A 99 -0.28 7.90 8.64
C ASP A 99 0.66 8.65 9.60
N SER A 100 1.04 9.86 9.22
CA SER A 100 2.11 10.66 9.85
C SER A 100 1.84 11.05 11.31
N ASP A 101 0.57 11.14 11.72
CA ASP A 101 0.14 11.45 13.09
C ASP A 101 0.55 10.38 14.11
N LEU A 102 0.94 9.19 13.65
CA LEU A 102 1.41 8.10 14.52
C LEU A 102 2.85 8.29 15.00
N LEU A 103 3.65 9.16 14.36
CA LEU A 103 5.08 9.30 14.70
C LEU A 103 5.32 9.73 16.16
N PRO A 104 4.63 10.74 16.72
CA PRO A 104 4.78 11.11 18.14
C PRO A 104 4.47 9.94 19.09
N ILE A 105 3.48 9.12 18.75
CA ILE A 105 3.04 7.98 19.55
C ILE A 105 4.12 6.89 19.55
N ILE A 106 4.69 6.61 18.39
CA ILE A 106 5.80 5.67 18.22
C ILE A 106 7.05 6.17 18.98
N GLN A 107 7.38 7.46 18.87
CA GLN A 107 8.49 8.09 19.59
C GLN A 107 8.32 7.99 21.12
N ALA A 108 7.11 8.30 21.62
CA ALA A 108 6.79 8.18 23.03
C ALA A 108 6.90 6.74 23.52
N TRP A 109 6.45 5.76 22.73
CA TRP A 109 6.62 4.34 23.04
C TRP A 109 8.10 3.96 23.14
N ILE A 110 8.95 4.36 22.20
CA ILE A 110 10.40 4.09 22.26
C ILE A 110 11.03 4.72 23.52
N SER A 111 10.65 5.95 23.86
CA SER A 111 11.08 6.59 25.12
C SER A 111 10.64 5.81 26.36
N SER A 112 9.39 5.32 26.38
CA SER A 112 8.89 4.44 27.45
C SER A 112 9.70 3.15 27.54
N GLN A 113 10.00 2.52 26.41
CA GLN A 113 10.80 1.30 26.38
C GLN A 113 12.22 1.52 26.91
N ALA A 114 12.86 2.65 26.60
CA ALA A 114 14.17 2.99 27.15
C ALA A 114 14.14 3.09 28.69
N ARG A 115 13.07 3.65 29.27
CA ARG A 115 12.87 3.71 30.73
C ARG A 115 12.58 2.34 31.32
N VAL A 116 11.73 1.54 30.69
CA VAL A 116 11.37 0.21 31.19
C VAL A 116 12.57 -0.76 31.17
N GLN A 117 13.51 -0.63 30.23
CA GLN A 117 14.72 -1.47 30.20
C GLN A 117 15.62 -1.34 31.44
N ILE A 118 15.61 -0.18 32.13
CA ILE A 118 16.43 0.05 33.33
C ILE A 118 15.71 -0.31 34.65
N VAL A 119 14.43 -0.70 34.59
CA VAL A 119 13.64 -1.03 35.78
C VAL A 119 14.03 -2.40 36.32
N GLU A 120 14.66 -2.41 37.50
CA GLU A 120 14.84 -3.63 38.27
C GLU A 120 13.49 -4.27 38.59
N ASN A 121 13.39 -5.57 38.36
CA ASN A 121 12.13 -6.27 38.51
C ASN A 121 12.37 -7.74 38.93
N PRO A 122 11.31 -8.49 39.30
CA PRO A 122 11.45 -9.88 39.73
C PRO A 122 12.11 -10.86 38.75
N SER A 123 12.34 -10.48 37.49
CA SER A 123 13.15 -11.30 36.56
C SER A 123 14.65 -11.00 36.66
N GLY A 124 15.05 -9.84 37.17
CA GLY A 124 16.44 -9.39 37.29
C GLY A 124 16.63 -7.89 37.01
N GLY A 125 17.89 -7.48 36.85
CA GLY A 125 18.29 -6.11 36.51
C GLY A 125 18.83 -5.99 35.08
N LEU A 126 19.31 -4.80 34.72
CA LEU A 126 19.94 -4.56 33.41
C LEU A 126 21.40 -5.03 33.37
N ASP A 127 22.11 -5.08 34.50
CA ASP A 127 23.55 -5.40 34.57
C ASP A 127 23.92 -6.74 33.92
N ASP A 128 23.04 -7.74 34.04
CA ASP A 128 23.14 -9.04 33.37
C ASP A 128 22.06 -9.26 32.30
N GLY A 129 21.23 -8.23 32.06
CA GLY A 129 20.11 -8.22 31.12
C GLY A 129 18.89 -9.03 31.52
N GLN A 130 18.87 -9.75 32.65
CA GLN A 130 17.75 -10.64 33.00
C GLN A 130 16.43 -9.88 33.20
N GLY A 131 16.49 -8.61 33.62
CA GLY A 131 15.34 -7.74 33.76
C GLY A 131 14.56 -7.52 32.45
N LEU A 132 15.22 -7.65 31.28
CA LEU A 132 14.59 -7.48 29.97
C LEU A 132 13.59 -8.59 29.63
N GLY A 133 13.71 -9.76 30.27
CA GLY A 133 12.78 -10.90 30.13
C GLY A 133 11.48 -10.76 30.91
N LYS A 134 11.19 -9.58 31.47
CA LYS A 134 9.95 -9.31 32.19
C LYS A 134 8.78 -9.18 31.21
N ALA A 135 7.73 -9.97 31.45
CA ALA A 135 6.54 -10.00 30.61
C ALA A 135 5.76 -8.68 30.64
N LYS A 136 5.50 -8.15 31.85
CA LYS A 136 4.63 -7.00 32.08
C LYS A 136 5.10 -6.05 33.18
N PHE A 137 4.68 -4.80 33.06
CA PHE A 137 4.93 -3.68 33.98
C PHE A 137 3.61 -2.98 34.32
N ALA A 138 3.60 -2.23 35.43
CA ALA A 138 2.49 -1.33 35.72
C ALA A 138 2.42 -0.21 34.69
N VAL A 139 1.24 0.44 34.58
CA VAL A 139 1.01 1.49 33.57
C VAL A 139 1.82 2.78 33.83
N ASP A 140 2.32 2.94 35.05
CA ASP A 140 3.25 4.01 35.45
C ASP A 140 4.73 3.60 35.27
N GLU A 141 4.98 2.52 34.53
CA GLU A 141 6.31 1.93 34.24
C GLU A 141 7.02 1.32 35.47
N THR A 142 6.35 1.24 36.62
CA THR A 142 6.90 0.57 37.81
C THR A 142 6.87 -0.96 37.67
N PRO A 143 7.77 -1.69 38.37
CA PRO A 143 7.83 -3.14 38.23
C PRO A 143 6.58 -3.81 38.81
N PHE A 144 5.97 -4.72 38.05
CA PHE A 144 4.93 -5.59 38.58
C PHE A 144 5.53 -6.60 39.57
N SER A 145 5.20 -6.48 40.86
CA SER A 145 5.79 -7.25 41.97
C SER A 145 5.09 -8.58 42.27
N GLY A 146 3.85 -8.79 41.81
CA GLY A 146 3.09 -10.03 42.05
C GLY A 146 3.69 -11.27 41.37
N SER A 147 3.28 -12.49 41.74
CA SER A 147 3.69 -13.73 41.04
C SER A 147 3.16 -13.77 39.60
N TRP A 148 3.96 -14.26 38.65
CA TRP A 148 3.60 -14.35 37.22
C TRP A 148 4.51 -15.32 36.48
N GLY A 149 4.07 -15.84 35.33
CA GLY A 149 4.91 -16.65 34.42
C GLY A 149 6.05 -15.83 33.83
N ARG A 150 7.26 -15.96 34.40
CA ARG A 150 8.47 -15.23 34.00
C ARG A 150 9.73 -16.12 34.06
N PRO A 151 10.78 -15.81 33.28
CA PRO A 151 10.83 -14.79 32.23
C PRO A 151 10.06 -15.22 30.97
N GLN A 152 9.66 -14.25 30.15
CA GLN A 152 9.23 -14.46 28.78
C GLN A 152 10.27 -13.85 27.85
N ARG A 153 10.75 -14.64 26.89
CA ARG A 153 11.97 -14.32 26.15
C ARG A 153 11.72 -13.74 24.75
N ASP A 154 10.45 -13.68 24.34
CA ASP A 154 9.99 -13.12 23.06
C ASP A 154 9.92 -11.59 23.07
N GLY A 155 9.62 -10.97 24.23
CA GLY A 155 9.47 -9.52 24.37
C GLY A 155 10.63 -8.71 23.76
N PRO A 156 11.89 -8.97 24.16
CA PRO A 156 13.05 -8.27 23.58
C PRO A 156 13.17 -8.42 22.05
N ALA A 157 12.92 -9.61 21.50
CA ALA A 157 12.99 -9.83 20.06
C ALA A 157 11.91 -9.03 19.29
N LEU A 158 10.68 -8.99 19.81
CA LEU A 158 9.58 -8.23 19.23
C LEU A 158 9.82 -6.72 19.32
N ARG A 159 10.34 -6.25 20.46
CA ARG A 159 10.67 -4.85 20.65
C ARG A 159 11.78 -4.38 19.72
N ALA A 160 12.85 -5.17 19.59
CA ALA A 160 13.95 -4.91 18.68
C ALA A 160 13.46 -4.82 17.22
N THR A 161 12.72 -5.81 16.73
CA THR A 161 12.21 -5.82 15.33
C THR A 161 11.29 -4.64 15.04
N THR A 162 10.43 -4.26 15.98
CA THR A 162 9.57 -3.07 15.86
C THR A 162 10.38 -1.78 15.73
N MET A 163 11.39 -1.60 16.58
CA MET A 163 12.26 -0.42 16.53
C MET A 163 13.18 -0.42 15.31
N ILE A 164 13.60 -1.59 14.82
CA ILE A 164 14.39 -1.71 13.58
C ILE A 164 13.55 -1.27 12.37
N GLU A 165 12.25 -1.60 12.31
CA GLU A 165 11.38 -1.14 11.23
C GLU A 165 11.26 0.39 11.17
N LEU A 166 11.14 1.07 12.33
CA LEU A 166 11.25 2.53 12.39
C LEU A 166 12.67 3.00 12.07
N GLY A 167 13.69 2.29 12.56
CA GLY A 167 15.09 2.57 12.31
C GLY A 167 15.39 2.65 10.81
N TRP A 168 14.89 1.71 10.01
CA TRP A 168 15.01 1.75 8.55
C TRP A 168 14.37 2.99 7.93
N TRP A 169 13.21 3.42 8.45
CA TRP A 169 12.58 4.66 8.04
C TRP A 169 13.40 5.89 8.44
N LEU A 170 13.95 5.94 9.67
CA LEU A 170 14.86 7.03 10.08
C LEU A 170 16.08 7.13 9.16
N LEU A 171 16.64 5.98 8.75
CA LEU A 171 17.74 5.94 7.79
C LEU A 171 17.34 6.29 6.36
N SER A 172 16.10 6.08 5.95
CA SER A 172 15.62 6.58 4.65
C SER A 172 15.58 8.10 4.68
N GLN A 173 14.94 8.66 5.69
CA GLN A 173 14.70 10.09 5.86
C GLN A 173 15.95 10.92 6.25
N GLY A 174 17.14 10.29 6.29
CA GLY A 174 18.39 10.97 6.62
C GLY A 174 18.67 11.17 8.12
N TYR A 175 17.78 10.74 9.02
CA TYR A 175 17.91 10.83 10.48
C TYR A 175 18.86 9.79 11.10
N HIS A 176 20.06 9.64 10.51
CA HIS A 176 21.07 8.67 10.95
C HIS A 176 21.47 8.86 12.42
N GLN A 177 21.60 10.10 12.89
CA GLN A 177 21.96 10.40 14.28
C GLN A 177 20.86 10.02 15.28
N VAL A 178 19.59 10.09 14.87
CA VAL A 178 18.46 9.67 15.70
C VAL A 178 18.45 8.15 15.81
N ALA A 179 18.62 7.46 14.67
CA ALA A 179 18.69 6.00 14.63
C ALA A 179 19.86 5.47 15.46
N THR A 180 21.05 6.08 15.38
CA THR A 180 22.24 5.63 16.13
C THR A 180 22.25 6.07 17.59
N GLY A 181 21.79 7.29 17.89
CA GLY A 181 21.91 7.89 19.21
C GLY A 181 20.75 7.56 20.16
N LEU A 182 19.52 7.46 19.64
CA LEU A 182 18.32 7.27 20.46
C LEU A 182 17.75 5.85 20.35
N VAL A 183 17.65 5.32 19.13
CA VAL A 183 16.94 4.04 18.89
C VAL A 183 17.87 2.83 19.07
N TRP A 184 19.07 2.87 18.49
CA TRP A 184 20.02 1.76 18.52
C TRP A 184 20.43 1.29 19.93
N PRO A 185 20.67 2.16 20.93
CA PRO A 185 21.03 1.69 22.28
C PRO A 185 19.95 0.79 22.90
N VAL A 186 18.67 1.07 22.64
CA VAL A 186 17.54 0.25 23.11
C VAL A 186 17.52 -1.09 22.38
N ILE A 187 17.65 -1.08 21.05
CA ILE A 187 17.72 -2.28 20.20
C ILE A 187 18.88 -3.17 20.63
N ARG A 188 20.06 -2.60 20.89
CA ARG A 188 21.28 -3.35 21.23
C ARG A 188 21.12 -4.18 22.50
N ASN A 189 20.48 -3.63 23.53
CA ASN A 189 20.20 -4.37 24.77
C ASN A 189 19.31 -5.58 24.49
N ASP A 190 18.27 -5.40 23.67
CA ASP A 190 17.34 -6.48 23.32
C ASP A 190 17.99 -7.57 22.46
N LEU A 191 18.81 -7.20 21.46
CA LEU A 191 19.56 -8.17 20.65
C LEU A 191 20.59 -8.94 21.49
N SER A 192 21.26 -8.26 22.43
CA SER A 192 22.18 -8.87 23.39
C SER A 192 21.47 -9.90 24.27
N TYR A 193 20.26 -9.56 24.74
CA TYR A 193 19.43 -10.48 25.51
C TYR A 193 19.09 -11.72 24.70
N VAL A 194 18.64 -11.55 23.45
CA VAL A 194 18.31 -12.69 22.57
C VAL A 194 19.54 -13.57 22.37
N ALA A 195 20.70 -13.00 22.04
CA ALA A 195 21.93 -13.77 21.82
C ALA A 195 22.42 -14.52 23.09
N GLN A 196 22.16 -13.98 24.28
CA GLN A 196 22.56 -14.57 25.55
C GLN A 196 21.59 -15.65 26.06
N TYR A 197 20.28 -15.45 25.86
CA TYR A 197 19.26 -16.21 26.58
C TYR A 197 18.36 -17.08 25.69
N TRP A 198 18.47 -17.04 24.36
CA TRP A 198 17.58 -17.79 23.45
C TRP A 198 17.51 -19.29 23.72
N ASN A 199 18.60 -19.89 24.19
CA ASN A 199 18.69 -21.33 24.44
C ASN A 199 18.21 -21.76 25.84
N GLN A 200 17.88 -20.80 26.71
CA GLN A 200 17.30 -21.07 28.02
C GLN A 200 15.77 -21.14 27.96
N PRO A 201 15.12 -22.01 28.76
CA PRO A 201 13.67 -22.05 28.82
C PRO A 201 13.10 -20.74 29.39
N GLY A 202 11.87 -20.43 28.99
CA GLY A 202 11.06 -19.31 29.45
C GLY A 202 9.58 -19.67 29.32
N PHE A 203 8.69 -18.79 29.79
CA PHE A 203 7.27 -18.97 29.53
C PHE A 203 6.95 -18.66 28.07
N ASP A 204 5.98 -19.40 27.51
CA ASP A 204 5.44 -19.14 26.19
C ASP A 204 4.60 -17.84 26.17
N LEU A 205 4.20 -17.40 24.96
CA LEU A 205 3.36 -16.22 24.75
C LEU A 205 2.01 -16.26 25.50
N TRP A 206 1.53 -17.46 25.86
CA TRP A 206 0.30 -17.64 26.64
C TRP A 206 0.53 -17.54 28.15
N GLU A 207 1.78 -17.35 28.56
CA GLU A 207 2.21 -17.14 29.94
C GLU A 207 2.02 -18.37 30.84
N GLU A 208 1.97 -19.57 30.26
CA GLU A 208 1.51 -20.79 30.93
C GLU A 208 2.57 -21.90 30.97
N LEU A 209 3.21 -22.19 29.83
CA LEU A 209 4.16 -23.29 29.71
C LEU A 209 5.58 -22.77 29.81
N TYR A 210 6.29 -23.23 30.85
CA TYR A 210 7.72 -22.98 30.99
C TYR A 210 8.51 -23.99 30.14
N GLY A 211 9.14 -23.52 29.07
CA GLY A 211 9.82 -24.35 28.09
C GLY A 211 10.44 -23.56 26.95
N ARG A 212 10.61 -24.23 25.81
CA ARG A 212 11.02 -23.59 24.55
C ARG A 212 9.85 -23.51 23.60
N SER A 213 9.44 -22.29 23.28
CA SER A 213 8.31 -21.98 22.39
C SER A 213 8.76 -21.71 20.97
N PHE A 214 8.01 -22.23 19.99
CA PHE A 214 8.20 -21.99 18.56
C PHE A 214 8.07 -20.51 18.25
N PHE A 215 7.02 -19.87 18.76
CA PHE A 215 6.78 -18.43 18.57
C PHE A 215 8.01 -17.62 19.00
N THR A 216 8.49 -17.85 20.23
CA THR A 216 9.63 -17.15 20.82
C THR A 216 10.90 -17.32 19.98
N LEU A 217 11.22 -18.53 19.53
CA LEU A 217 12.41 -18.76 18.71
C LEU A 217 12.27 -18.22 17.29
N SER A 218 11.09 -18.26 16.68
CA SER A 218 10.85 -17.71 15.34
C SER A 218 11.09 -16.20 15.31
N VAL A 219 10.56 -15.46 16.30
CA VAL A 219 10.78 -14.02 16.39
C VAL A 219 12.21 -13.67 16.83
N SER A 220 12.85 -14.52 17.65
CA SER A 220 14.27 -14.38 18.03
C SER A 220 15.20 -14.53 16.83
N TYR A 221 14.95 -15.53 15.97
CA TYR A 221 15.70 -15.73 14.73
C TYR A 221 15.61 -14.49 13.84
N ARG A 222 14.37 -14.01 13.59
CA ARG A 222 14.16 -12.78 12.84
C ARG A 222 14.91 -11.60 13.44
N ALA A 223 14.79 -11.37 14.75
CA ALA A 223 15.44 -10.24 15.43
C ALA A 223 16.96 -10.24 15.24
N LEU A 224 17.63 -11.38 15.38
CA LEU A 224 19.07 -11.45 15.16
C LEU A 224 19.45 -11.24 13.69
N VAL A 225 18.73 -11.84 12.74
CA VAL A 225 19.00 -11.65 11.31
C VAL A 225 18.83 -10.19 10.93
N GLU A 226 17.67 -9.60 11.27
CA GLU A 226 17.33 -8.22 10.97
C GLU A 226 18.27 -7.23 11.68
N GLY A 227 18.57 -7.49 12.96
CA GLY A 227 19.50 -6.70 13.77
C GLY A 227 20.92 -6.71 13.22
N SER A 228 21.41 -7.82 12.68
CA SER A 228 22.74 -7.91 12.05
C SER A 228 22.86 -7.07 10.77
N VAL A 229 21.77 -6.94 10.01
CA VAL A 229 21.72 -6.11 8.80
C VAL A 229 21.61 -4.64 9.21
N PHE A 230 20.68 -4.33 10.12
CA PHE A 230 20.46 -2.97 10.59
C PHE A 230 21.71 -2.40 11.26
N SER A 231 22.37 -3.13 12.16
CA SER A 231 23.58 -2.65 12.85
C SER A 231 24.68 -2.24 11.86
N ARG A 232 24.90 -3.04 10.81
CA ARG A 232 25.90 -2.75 9.76
C ARG A 232 25.55 -1.48 8.99
N SER A 233 24.27 -1.26 8.71
CA SER A 233 23.79 -0.07 7.99
C SER A 233 24.00 1.24 8.76
N ILE A 234 24.15 1.17 10.09
CA ILE A 234 24.36 2.32 10.97
C ILE A 234 25.79 2.40 11.54
N GLY A 235 26.73 1.64 10.98
CA GLY A 235 28.15 1.69 11.36
C GLY A 235 28.51 0.90 12.62
N PHE A 236 27.60 0.05 13.13
CA PHE A 236 27.85 -0.86 14.24
C PHE A 236 27.98 -2.32 13.75
N SER A 237 28.36 -3.22 14.65
CA SER A 237 28.38 -4.66 14.38
C SER A 237 27.62 -5.41 15.46
N CYS A 238 27.02 -6.54 15.08
CA CYS A 238 26.42 -7.50 16.00
C CYS A 238 26.95 -8.91 15.69
N PRO A 239 28.21 -9.21 16.03
CA PRO A 239 28.80 -10.54 15.80
C PRO A 239 28.03 -11.67 16.52
N GLU A 240 27.46 -11.37 17.69
CA GLU A 240 26.58 -12.25 18.43
C GLU A 240 25.29 -12.58 17.65
N CYS A 241 24.70 -11.61 16.93
CA CYS A 241 23.56 -11.86 16.06
C CYS A 241 23.90 -12.87 14.95
N VAL A 242 25.03 -12.67 14.28
CA VAL A 242 25.48 -13.52 13.16
C VAL A 242 25.82 -14.93 13.63
N SER A 243 26.45 -15.07 14.81
CA SER A 243 26.85 -16.37 15.34
C SER A 243 25.69 -17.20 15.90
N GLN A 244 24.67 -16.55 16.49
CA GLN A 244 23.57 -17.25 17.15
C GLN A 244 22.38 -17.53 16.23
N ALA A 245 22.10 -16.69 15.23
CA ALA A 245 20.96 -16.88 14.33
C ALA A 245 20.92 -18.28 13.64
N PRO A 246 22.03 -18.84 13.10
CA PRO A 246 22.01 -20.20 12.54
C PRO A 246 21.66 -21.29 13.58
N GLN A 247 22.06 -21.11 14.84
CA GLN A 247 21.80 -22.08 15.90
C GLN A 247 20.34 -22.04 16.36
N ILE A 248 19.74 -20.85 16.43
CA ILE A 248 18.29 -20.69 16.62
C ILE A 248 17.53 -21.38 15.47
N LEU A 249 17.95 -21.13 14.23
CA LEU A 249 17.33 -21.76 13.06
C LEU A 249 17.44 -23.29 13.09
N CYS A 250 18.56 -23.82 13.58
CA CYS A 250 18.74 -25.26 13.79
C CYS A 250 17.75 -25.82 14.81
N LEU A 251 17.61 -25.16 15.96
CA LEU A 251 16.67 -25.58 17.00
C LEU A 251 15.20 -25.46 16.55
N LEU A 252 14.87 -24.46 15.74
CA LEU A 252 13.54 -24.31 15.14
C LEU A 252 13.11 -25.55 14.35
N GLN A 253 14.05 -26.30 13.76
CA GLN A 253 13.73 -27.52 13.03
C GLN A 253 13.15 -28.62 13.93
N SER A 254 13.53 -28.64 15.23
CA SER A 254 13.07 -29.63 16.20
C SER A 254 11.58 -29.53 16.54
N PHE A 255 10.92 -28.42 16.18
CA PHE A 255 9.49 -28.24 16.39
C PHE A 255 8.65 -28.97 15.33
N TRP A 256 9.23 -29.35 14.19
CA TRP A 256 8.52 -30.12 13.18
C TRP A 256 8.36 -31.59 13.59
N THR A 257 7.12 -32.05 13.75
CA THR A 257 6.82 -33.44 14.17
C THR A 257 6.81 -34.45 13.03
N GLY A 258 7.03 -34.02 11.80
CA GLY A 258 6.74 -34.80 10.58
C GLY A 258 5.32 -34.61 10.04
N ARG A 259 4.41 -33.99 10.81
CA ARG A 259 3.01 -33.77 10.41
C ARG A 259 2.50 -32.35 10.65
N PHE A 260 2.90 -31.74 11.76
CA PHE A 260 2.57 -30.36 12.12
C PHE A 260 3.71 -29.77 12.98
N ILE A 261 3.76 -28.45 13.11
CA ILE A 261 4.64 -27.73 14.02
C ILE A 261 4.09 -27.92 15.44
N ARG A 262 4.85 -28.59 16.32
CA ARG A 262 4.58 -28.59 17.76
C ARG A 262 4.92 -27.19 18.29
N SER A 263 4.10 -26.61 19.17
CA SER A 263 4.33 -25.25 19.67
C SER A 263 5.41 -25.13 20.74
N ASN A 264 5.56 -26.12 21.59
CA ASN A 264 6.53 -26.13 22.69
C ASN A 264 7.29 -27.46 22.71
N LEU A 265 8.62 -27.42 22.83
CA LEU A 265 9.44 -28.65 22.94
C LEU A 265 9.34 -29.28 24.33
N ASP A 266 9.23 -28.42 25.35
CA ASP A 266 9.18 -28.79 26.76
C ASP A 266 7.74 -28.55 27.28
N GLY A 267 7.10 -29.56 27.88
CA GLY A 267 5.72 -29.46 28.39
C GLY A 267 4.79 -30.61 27.97
N GLY A 268 3.59 -30.66 28.55
CA GLY A 268 2.68 -31.83 28.52
C GLY A 268 1.39 -31.72 27.68
N ARG A 269 1.33 -30.87 26.64
CA ARG A 269 0.15 -30.72 25.75
C ARG A 269 0.33 -31.43 24.40
N SER A 270 -0.73 -31.52 23.59
CA SER A 270 -0.65 -32.06 22.21
C SER A 270 0.30 -31.28 21.30
N GLY A 271 0.53 -30.00 21.63
CA GLY A 271 1.40 -29.10 20.89
C GLY A 271 0.77 -28.48 19.64
N LYS A 272 -0.52 -28.72 19.38
CA LYS A 272 -1.27 -28.03 18.33
C LYS A 272 -1.82 -26.72 18.90
N ASP A 273 -1.32 -25.61 18.40
CA ASP A 273 -1.51 -24.32 19.07
C ASP A 273 -1.40 -23.17 18.07
N SER A 274 -2.27 -22.18 18.16
CA SER A 274 -2.31 -20.98 17.31
C SER A 274 -1.06 -20.12 17.42
N SER A 275 -0.24 -20.29 18.46
CA SER A 275 1.11 -19.73 18.54
C SER A 275 2.01 -20.08 17.36
N THR A 276 1.77 -21.22 16.69
CA THR A 276 2.50 -21.54 15.46
C THR A 276 2.07 -20.65 14.30
N LEU A 277 0.78 -20.31 14.19
CA LEU A 277 0.28 -19.35 13.19
C LEU A 277 0.92 -17.97 13.43
N LEU A 278 0.89 -17.51 14.67
CA LEU A 278 1.48 -16.24 15.07
C LEU A 278 2.99 -16.22 14.78
N GLY A 279 3.71 -17.29 15.11
CA GLY A 279 5.14 -17.41 14.83
C GLY A 279 5.45 -17.31 13.33
N VAL A 280 4.64 -17.96 12.50
CA VAL A 280 4.74 -17.90 11.03
C VAL A 280 4.45 -16.49 10.52
N ASN A 281 3.38 -15.83 10.99
CA ASN A 281 2.99 -14.50 10.53
C ASN A 281 4.01 -13.43 10.93
N TYR A 282 4.50 -13.44 12.18
CA TYR A 282 5.49 -12.47 12.63
C TYR A 282 6.90 -12.73 12.08
N ALA A 283 7.17 -13.95 11.57
CA ALA A 283 8.33 -14.29 10.76
C ALA A 283 8.02 -14.31 9.24
N PHE A 284 6.93 -13.69 8.79
CA PHE A 284 6.66 -13.57 7.35
C PHE A 284 7.71 -12.67 6.69
N ASN A 285 8.36 -13.16 5.63
CA ASN A 285 9.23 -12.38 4.77
C ASN A 285 8.64 -12.34 3.34
N PRO A 286 8.15 -11.18 2.86
CA PRO A 286 7.56 -11.08 1.52
C PRO A 286 8.54 -11.39 0.37
N ARG A 287 9.85 -11.34 0.61
CA ARG A 287 10.89 -11.71 -0.38
C ARG A 287 11.35 -13.16 -0.28
N ALA A 288 10.97 -13.91 0.75
CA ALA A 288 11.30 -15.32 0.84
C ALA A 288 10.45 -16.16 -0.14
N GLY A 289 10.95 -17.33 -0.51
CA GLY A 289 10.15 -18.37 -1.14
C GLY A 289 9.31 -19.12 -0.12
N CYS A 290 8.70 -20.24 -0.53
CA CYS A 290 7.98 -21.14 0.37
C CYS A 290 8.93 -22.02 1.20
N ASP A 291 9.79 -21.38 2.00
CA ASP A 291 10.88 -22.01 2.74
C ASP A 291 10.39 -22.73 4.01
N ASP A 292 10.60 -24.04 4.06
CA ASP A 292 10.28 -24.90 5.20
C ASP A 292 11.26 -24.74 6.37
N ALA A 293 12.47 -24.22 6.15
CA ALA A 293 13.46 -24.03 7.20
C ALA A 293 13.07 -22.86 8.12
N THR A 294 12.60 -21.76 7.53
CA THR A 294 12.07 -20.59 8.26
C THR A 294 10.55 -20.63 8.44
N PHE A 295 9.88 -21.71 8.02
CA PHE A 295 8.44 -21.91 8.14
C PHE A 295 7.61 -20.76 7.54
N GLN A 296 7.98 -20.29 6.34
CA GLN A 296 7.24 -19.20 5.67
C GLN A 296 5.75 -19.54 5.48
N PRO A 297 4.85 -18.54 5.38
CA PRO A 297 3.40 -18.78 5.27
C PRO A 297 3.00 -19.77 4.17
N CYS A 298 3.64 -19.70 2.99
CA CYS A 298 3.38 -20.63 1.89
C CYS A 298 4.17 -21.95 1.94
N SER A 299 5.01 -22.16 2.96
CA SER A 299 5.81 -23.39 3.12
C SER A 299 4.92 -24.61 3.37
N ALA A 300 5.38 -25.79 2.96
CA ALA A 300 4.58 -26.99 3.08
C ALA A 300 4.30 -27.34 4.55
N ARG A 301 5.27 -27.15 5.44
CA ARG A 301 5.13 -27.36 6.88
C ARG A 301 4.14 -26.39 7.54
N ALA A 302 4.13 -25.12 7.12
CA ALA A 302 3.19 -24.14 7.67
C ALA A 302 1.74 -24.43 7.23
N LEU A 303 1.52 -24.81 5.96
CA LEU A 303 0.18 -25.16 5.45
C LEU A 303 -0.34 -26.46 6.06
N ALA A 304 0.51 -27.48 6.23
CA ALA A 304 0.15 -28.72 6.91
C ALA A 304 -0.25 -28.48 8.38
N SER A 305 0.48 -27.59 9.06
CA SER A 305 0.19 -27.21 10.45
C SER A 305 -1.11 -26.43 10.56
N HIS A 306 -1.34 -25.49 9.63
CA HIS A 306 -2.59 -24.75 9.53
C HIS A 306 -3.77 -25.71 9.40
N HIS A 307 -3.74 -26.62 8.41
CA HIS A 307 -4.78 -27.64 8.22
C HIS A 307 -5.02 -28.44 9.50
N LYS A 308 -3.95 -28.95 10.12
CA LYS A 308 -4.07 -29.80 11.31
C LYS A 308 -4.66 -29.08 12.52
N LEU A 309 -4.41 -27.78 12.62
CA LEU A 309 -4.94 -26.95 13.68
C LEU A 309 -6.44 -26.70 13.49
N MET A 310 -6.88 -26.36 12.26
CA MET A 310 -8.30 -26.16 11.95
C MET A 310 -9.12 -27.43 12.22
N ASP A 311 -8.63 -28.60 11.80
CA ASP A 311 -9.24 -29.91 12.10
C ASP A 311 -9.50 -30.10 13.60
N THR A 312 -8.59 -29.61 14.43
CA THR A 312 -8.63 -29.84 15.87
C THR A 312 -9.70 -28.99 16.54
N PHE A 313 -9.99 -27.79 16.03
CA PHE A 313 -11.02 -26.90 16.58
C PHE A 313 -12.40 -27.09 15.95
N ARG A 314 -12.48 -27.75 14.78
CA ARG A 314 -13.72 -27.97 14.04
C ARG A 314 -14.79 -28.68 14.89
N ASP A 315 -14.40 -29.74 15.59
CA ASP A 315 -15.33 -30.51 16.43
C ASP A 315 -15.31 -30.08 17.90
N LEU A 316 -14.47 -29.10 18.27
CA LEU A 316 -14.26 -28.71 19.66
C LEU A 316 -15.30 -27.68 20.13
N TYR A 317 -15.76 -26.80 19.24
CA TYR A 317 -16.63 -25.67 19.61
C TYR A 317 -18.00 -25.81 18.95
N ASP A 318 -19.07 -25.57 19.72
CA ASP A 318 -20.45 -25.71 19.22
C ASP A 318 -20.71 -24.75 18.05
N ILE A 319 -20.10 -23.56 18.08
CA ILE A 319 -20.18 -22.57 16.97
C ILE A 319 -19.53 -23.02 15.66
N ASN A 320 -18.86 -24.19 15.65
CA ASN A 320 -18.28 -24.81 14.47
C ASN A 320 -19.08 -26.03 13.97
N ALA A 321 -20.15 -26.43 14.66
CA ALA A 321 -20.84 -27.72 14.43
C ALA A 321 -21.31 -27.95 12.98
N ASP A 322 -21.69 -26.90 12.26
CA ASP A 322 -22.22 -27.00 10.88
C ASP A 322 -21.17 -26.76 9.78
N ARG A 323 -19.87 -26.72 10.13
CA ARG A 323 -18.81 -26.33 9.19
C ARG A 323 -18.06 -27.53 8.59
N SER A 324 -18.23 -27.73 7.28
CA SER A 324 -17.53 -28.77 6.51
C SER A 324 -16.02 -28.50 6.40
N GLN A 325 -15.25 -29.53 6.04
CA GLN A 325 -13.78 -29.48 6.05
C GLN A 325 -13.18 -28.34 5.21
N ASP A 326 -13.84 -27.98 4.10
CA ASP A 326 -13.48 -26.91 3.17
C ASP A 326 -13.87 -25.49 3.66
N GLN A 327 -14.52 -25.39 4.83
CA GLN A 327 -14.95 -24.13 5.43
C GLN A 327 -14.12 -23.74 6.64
N ALA A 328 -13.81 -22.45 6.74
CA ALA A 328 -13.10 -21.86 7.87
C ALA A 328 -13.87 -22.05 9.17
N VAL A 329 -13.16 -22.16 10.29
CA VAL A 329 -13.70 -22.39 11.64
C VAL A 329 -13.18 -21.35 12.64
N ALA A 330 -13.94 -21.11 13.69
CA ALA A 330 -13.47 -20.30 14.81
C ALA A 330 -12.42 -21.09 15.59
N ILE A 331 -11.28 -20.48 15.92
CA ILE A 331 -10.19 -21.16 16.62
C ILE A 331 -9.74 -20.39 17.86
N GLY A 332 -9.29 -21.14 18.87
CA GLY A 332 -8.72 -20.60 20.12
C GLY A 332 -7.20 -20.73 20.15
N ARG A 333 -6.63 -20.70 21.36
CA ARG A 333 -5.19 -20.86 21.56
C ARG A 333 -4.72 -22.28 21.27
N TYR A 334 -5.26 -23.26 21.98
CA TYR A 334 -4.94 -24.69 21.85
C TYR A 334 -6.13 -25.53 22.36
N PRO A 335 -6.28 -26.82 21.99
CA PRO A 335 -7.50 -27.59 22.29
C PRO A 335 -7.68 -27.94 23.77
N GLU A 336 -6.60 -27.99 24.55
CA GLU A 336 -6.65 -28.27 25.99
C GLU A 336 -6.97 -27.05 26.85
N ASP A 337 -7.23 -25.89 26.25
CA ASP A 337 -7.41 -24.61 26.93
C ASP A 337 -8.55 -24.67 27.97
N GLN A 338 -8.28 -24.12 29.15
CA GLN A 338 -9.22 -24.01 30.28
C GLN A 338 -9.40 -22.56 30.73
N TYR A 339 -8.62 -21.62 30.19
CA TYR A 339 -8.73 -20.20 30.56
C TYR A 339 -10.09 -19.67 30.10
N TYR A 340 -10.90 -19.20 31.06
CA TYR A 340 -12.31 -18.87 30.85
C TYR A 340 -13.13 -20.00 30.18
N GLY A 341 -12.75 -21.26 30.37
CA GLY A 341 -13.41 -22.44 29.80
C GLY A 341 -12.93 -22.85 28.40
N GLY A 342 -11.88 -22.21 27.88
CA GLY A 342 -11.26 -22.54 26.60
C GLY A 342 -12.14 -22.18 25.41
N ASN A 343 -11.97 -20.98 24.86
CA ASN A 343 -12.82 -20.42 23.82
C ASN A 343 -12.04 -20.05 22.55
N PRO A 344 -12.74 -19.77 21.45
CA PRO A 344 -12.20 -19.01 20.34
C PRO A 344 -11.62 -17.64 20.75
N TRP A 345 -10.57 -17.22 20.07
CA TRP A 345 -9.95 -15.90 20.22
C TRP A 345 -10.05 -15.16 18.89
N PHE A 346 -10.37 -13.86 18.94
CA PHE A 346 -10.41 -13.02 17.75
C PHE A 346 -9.06 -13.03 17.02
N LEU A 347 -7.97 -12.76 17.76
CA LEU A 347 -6.63 -12.73 17.20
C LEU A 347 -6.17 -14.07 16.62
N CYS A 348 -6.59 -15.22 17.20
CA CYS A 348 -6.22 -16.53 16.65
C CYS A 348 -6.95 -16.80 15.33
N THR A 349 -8.24 -16.47 15.28
CA THR A 349 -9.05 -16.61 14.05
C THR A 349 -8.54 -15.69 12.95
N LEU A 350 -8.13 -14.46 13.29
CA LEU A 350 -7.51 -13.51 12.35
C LEU A 350 -6.13 -13.96 11.88
N ALA A 351 -5.30 -14.52 12.77
CA ALA A 351 -3.98 -15.05 12.41
C ALA A 351 -4.06 -16.20 11.40
N ALA A 352 -5.12 -17.02 11.46
CA ALA A 352 -5.37 -18.05 10.45
C ALA A 352 -5.63 -17.43 9.07
N ALA A 353 -6.46 -16.39 8.99
CA ALA A 353 -6.70 -15.65 7.76
C ALA A 353 -5.40 -15.01 7.22
N GLU A 354 -4.66 -14.33 8.10
CA GLU A 354 -3.44 -13.60 7.74
C GLU A 354 -2.36 -14.52 7.14
N GLN A 355 -2.18 -15.73 7.67
CA GLN A 355 -1.23 -16.70 7.10
C GLN A 355 -1.58 -17.02 5.65
N LEU A 356 -2.87 -17.25 5.36
CA LEU A 356 -3.33 -17.65 4.03
C LEU A 356 -3.21 -16.49 3.03
N TYR A 357 -3.56 -15.26 3.44
CA TYR A 357 -3.32 -14.08 2.60
C TYR A 357 -1.83 -13.86 2.32
N SER A 358 -0.96 -14.07 3.33
CA SER A 358 0.49 -13.99 3.17
C SER A 358 1.02 -15.10 2.24
N ALA A 359 0.45 -16.30 2.30
CA ALA A 359 0.80 -17.38 1.38
C ALA A 359 0.39 -17.07 -0.07
N ILE A 360 -0.81 -16.52 -0.28
CA ILE A 360 -1.28 -16.04 -1.59
C ILE A 360 -0.34 -14.96 -2.13
N TYR A 361 0.06 -14.01 -1.29
CA TYR A 361 1.04 -12.98 -1.66
C TYR A 361 2.35 -13.61 -2.16
N GLN A 362 2.89 -14.61 -1.44
CA GLN A 362 4.12 -15.30 -1.85
C GLN A 362 3.95 -16.09 -3.15
N TRP A 363 2.85 -16.84 -3.33
CA TRP A 363 2.60 -17.60 -4.57
C TRP A 363 2.47 -16.68 -5.78
N ASN A 364 1.74 -15.57 -5.65
CA ASN A 364 1.58 -14.59 -6.72
C ASN A 364 2.92 -13.99 -7.14
N ARG A 365 3.77 -13.65 -6.16
CA ARG A 365 5.13 -13.16 -6.44
C ARG A 365 6.01 -14.23 -7.06
N LEU A 366 5.89 -15.49 -6.64
CA LEU A 366 6.67 -16.62 -7.18
C LEU A 366 6.16 -17.12 -8.54
N GLY A 367 4.94 -16.73 -8.95
CA GLY A 367 4.31 -17.21 -10.17
C GLY A 367 4.02 -18.72 -10.18
N SER A 368 3.98 -19.36 -9.01
CA SER A 368 3.72 -20.79 -8.89
C SER A 368 3.31 -21.25 -7.49
N ILE A 369 2.56 -22.35 -7.43
CA ILE A 369 2.26 -23.12 -6.22
C ILE A 369 2.92 -24.49 -6.35
N THR A 370 3.72 -24.88 -5.37
CA THR A 370 4.22 -26.27 -5.29
C THR A 370 3.48 -27.02 -4.20
N ILE A 371 2.70 -28.02 -4.60
CA ILE A 371 2.05 -28.97 -3.69
C ILE A 371 3.00 -30.13 -3.46
N THR A 372 3.36 -30.37 -2.20
CA THR A 372 4.17 -31.51 -1.80
C THR A 372 3.31 -32.53 -1.09
N GLN A 373 3.84 -33.72 -0.81
CA GLN A 373 3.15 -34.69 0.04
C GLN A 373 2.82 -34.15 1.43
N VAL A 374 3.61 -33.18 1.94
CA VAL A 374 3.39 -32.56 3.25
C VAL A 374 2.19 -31.62 3.21
N SER A 375 2.07 -30.77 2.18
CA SER A 375 0.97 -29.80 2.03
C SER A 375 -0.26 -30.36 1.32
N LEU A 376 -0.20 -31.56 0.75
CA LEU A 376 -1.30 -32.17 -0.01
C LEU A 376 -2.64 -32.19 0.75
N PRO A 377 -2.72 -32.58 2.04
CA PRO A 377 -3.99 -32.60 2.77
C PRO A 377 -4.65 -31.22 2.85
N PHE A 378 -3.86 -30.14 3.00
CA PHE A 378 -4.36 -28.77 2.99
C PHE A 378 -5.06 -28.44 1.67
N PHE A 379 -4.41 -28.74 0.55
CA PHE A 379 -4.96 -28.43 -0.76
C PHE A 379 -6.11 -29.35 -1.17
N GLN A 380 -6.06 -30.64 -0.85
CA GLN A 380 -7.15 -31.59 -1.15
C GLN A 380 -8.43 -31.26 -0.40
N ASN A 381 -8.31 -30.64 0.78
CA ASN A 381 -9.46 -30.17 1.53
C ASN A 381 -10.20 -29.03 0.78
N LEU A 382 -9.47 -28.10 0.19
CA LEU A 382 -10.03 -26.94 -0.53
C LEU A 382 -10.33 -27.23 -2.02
N HIS A 383 -9.60 -28.18 -2.61
CA HIS A 383 -9.69 -28.58 -4.01
C HIS A 383 -9.44 -30.08 -4.12
N PRO A 384 -10.49 -30.93 -4.14
CA PRO A 384 -10.36 -32.39 -4.01
C PRO A 384 -9.47 -33.08 -5.05
N SER A 385 -9.31 -32.49 -6.23
CA SER A 385 -8.44 -33.00 -7.30
C SER A 385 -6.98 -32.54 -7.19
N ALA A 386 -6.61 -31.76 -6.17
CA ALA A 386 -5.25 -31.34 -5.94
C ALA A 386 -4.31 -32.55 -5.80
N ALA A 387 -3.19 -32.49 -6.53
CA ALA A 387 -2.15 -33.52 -6.53
C ALA A 387 -0.76 -32.90 -6.29
N PRO A 388 0.23 -33.67 -5.82
CA PRO A 388 1.61 -33.19 -5.75
C PRO A 388 2.13 -32.76 -7.12
N GLY A 389 2.78 -31.60 -7.17
CA GLY A 389 3.25 -31.00 -8.42
C GLY A 389 3.48 -29.50 -8.26
N THR A 390 4.06 -28.89 -9.29
CA THR A 390 4.23 -27.44 -9.38
C THR A 390 3.28 -26.89 -10.41
N TYR A 391 2.39 -26.01 -9.98
CA TYR A 391 1.37 -25.36 -10.78
C TYR A 391 1.82 -23.93 -11.06
N SER A 392 2.09 -23.61 -12.32
CA SER A 392 2.48 -22.25 -12.73
C SER A 392 1.26 -21.33 -12.77
N SER A 393 1.47 -20.03 -12.53
CA SER A 393 0.44 -19.00 -12.67
C SER A 393 -0.20 -18.93 -14.06
N SER A 394 0.40 -19.54 -15.09
CA SER A 394 -0.19 -19.68 -16.42
C SER A 394 -1.24 -20.80 -16.53
N THR A 395 -1.45 -21.59 -15.48
CA THR A 395 -2.36 -22.73 -15.49
C THR A 395 -3.67 -22.44 -14.78
N GLU A 396 -4.78 -22.93 -15.31
CA GLU A 396 -6.12 -22.78 -14.72
C GLU A 396 -6.19 -23.29 -13.27
N ILE A 397 -5.56 -24.43 -13.00
CA ILE A 397 -5.50 -25.03 -11.66
C ILE A 397 -4.81 -24.14 -10.62
N TYR A 398 -3.83 -23.31 -11.02
CA TYR A 398 -3.23 -22.33 -10.11
C TYR A 398 -4.28 -21.33 -9.61
N TYR A 399 -5.06 -20.74 -10.52
CA TYR A 399 -6.09 -19.76 -10.15
C TYR A 399 -7.19 -20.38 -9.30
N GLN A 400 -7.61 -21.61 -9.61
CA GLN A 400 -8.57 -22.36 -8.80
C GLN A 400 -8.07 -22.59 -7.38
N LEU A 401 -6.79 -22.95 -7.20
CA LEU A 401 -6.19 -23.12 -5.88
C LEU A 401 -6.09 -21.79 -5.12
N VAL A 402 -5.67 -20.71 -5.78
CA VAL A 402 -5.60 -19.37 -5.17
C VAL A 402 -6.98 -18.88 -4.74
N ASP A 403 -8.01 -19.03 -5.59
CA ASP A 403 -9.38 -18.60 -5.28
C ASP A 403 -9.99 -19.45 -4.14
N ALA A 404 -9.75 -20.75 -4.13
CA ALA A 404 -10.18 -21.64 -3.05
C ALA A 404 -9.53 -21.23 -1.71
N VAL A 405 -8.21 -20.99 -1.69
CA VAL A 405 -7.50 -20.53 -0.48
C VAL A 405 -7.97 -19.13 -0.05
N ARG A 406 -8.22 -18.21 -0.99
CA ARG A 406 -8.73 -16.87 -0.68
C ARG A 406 -10.15 -16.94 -0.10
N THR A 407 -11.01 -17.76 -0.68
CA THR A 407 -12.38 -17.99 -0.17
C THR A 407 -12.35 -18.55 1.25
N TYR A 408 -11.44 -19.49 1.51
CA TYR A 408 -11.20 -20.06 2.83
C TYR A 408 -10.68 -19.01 3.82
N ALA A 409 -9.71 -18.18 3.42
CA ALA A 409 -9.18 -17.07 4.22
C ALA A 409 -10.27 -16.04 4.59
N ASP A 410 -11.08 -15.61 3.62
CA ASP A 410 -12.22 -14.72 3.84
C ASP A 410 -13.26 -15.35 4.78
N GLY A 411 -13.33 -16.69 4.85
CA GLY A 411 -14.17 -17.42 5.79
C GLY A 411 -13.85 -17.08 7.24
N PHE A 412 -12.57 -17.00 7.60
CA PHE A 412 -12.14 -16.60 8.95
C PHE A 412 -12.51 -15.14 9.24
N MET A 413 -12.34 -14.23 8.27
CA MET A 413 -12.74 -12.83 8.43
C MET A 413 -14.27 -12.70 8.65
N ARG A 414 -15.08 -13.51 7.96
CA ARG A 414 -16.54 -13.54 8.18
C ARG A 414 -16.93 -14.07 9.56
N ILE A 415 -16.17 -15.01 10.12
CA ILE A 415 -16.38 -15.49 11.50
C ILE A 415 -16.17 -14.35 12.49
N VAL A 416 -15.06 -13.63 12.35
CA VAL A 416 -14.75 -12.46 13.17
C VAL A 416 -15.86 -11.42 13.03
N LYS A 417 -16.28 -11.09 11.81
CA LYS A 417 -17.40 -10.19 11.55
C LYS A 417 -18.69 -10.61 12.25
N THR A 418 -18.99 -11.91 12.24
CA THR A 418 -20.23 -12.46 12.83
C THR A 418 -20.28 -12.23 14.34
N TYR A 419 -19.12 -12.31 15.01
CA TYR A 419 -19.03 -12.27 16.47
C TYR A 419 -18.45 -10.95 17.01
N ALA A 420 -18.01 -10.03 16.15
CA ALA A 420 -17.63 -8.69 16.54
C ALA A 420 -18.85 -7.94 17.10
N SER A 421 -18.63 -7.08 18.09
CA SER A 421 -19.71 -6.27 18.64
C SER A 421 -20.17 -5.23 17.61
N HIS A 422 -21.44 -4.82 17.68
CA HIS A 422 -22.00 -3.82 16.75
C HIS A 422 -21.30 -2.46 16.82
N ASN A 423 -20.65 -2.14 17.94
CA ASN A 423 -19.85 -0.93 18.13
C ASN A 423 -18.38 -1.09 17.68
N GLY A 424 -18.04 -2.23 17.07
CA GLY A 424 -16.68 -2.60 16.67
C GLY A 424 -15.75 -2.95 17.83
N SER A 425 -16.29 -3.23 19.02
CA SER A 425 -15.48 -3.73 20.13
C SER A 425 -15.00 -5.15 19.83
N LEU A 426 -13.71 -5.41 20.06
CA LEU A 426 -13.09 -6.73 19.96
C LEU A 426 -12.47 -7.12 21.30
N SER A 427 -13.07 -8.10 21.97
CA SER A 427 -12.54 -8.66 23.21
C SER A 427 -11.34 -9.58 22.94
N GLU A 428 -10.78 -10.18 23.99
CA GLU A 428 -9.82 -11.26 23.88
C GLU A 428 -10.47 -12.53 23.31
N GLN A 429 -11.66 -12.88 23.81
CA GLN A 429 -12.35 -14.13 23.50
C GLN A 429 -13.80 -13.90 23.07
N PHE A 430 -14.34 -14.86 22.33
CA PHE A 430 -15.78 -15.04 22.13
C PHE A 430 -16.18 -16.48 22.44
N SER A 431 -17.31 -16.65 23.11
CA SER A 431 -17.80 -17.90 23.68
C SER A 431 -17.87 -19.02 22.64
N ARG A 432 -17.31 -20.18 23.00
CA ARG A 432 -17.36 -21.39 22.16
C ARG A 432 -18.76 -21.93 21.87
N ARG A 433 -19.78 -21.44 22.58
CA ARG A 433 -21.18 -21.93 22.49
C ARG A 433 -22.07 -21.03 21.64
N ASP A 434 -22.00 -19.73 21.89
CA ASP A 434 -22.93 -18.74 21.31
C ASP A 434 -22.23 -17.51 20.72
N GLY A 435 -20.90 -17.43 20.80
CA GLY A 435 -20.12 -16.32 20.28
C GLY A 435 -20.23 -15.02 21.07
N SER A 436 -20.81 -15.04 22.27
CA SER A 436 -20.82 -13.87 23.17
C SER A 436 -19.41 -13.46 23.60
N HIS A 437 -19.14 -12.16 23.74
CA HIS A 437 -17.83 -11.65 24.16
C HIS A 437 -17.45 -12.12 25.57
N MET A 438 -16.19 -12.52 25.77
CA MET A 438 -15.67 -13.02 27.04
C MET A 438 -14.27 -12.48 27.34
N SER A 439 -13.85 -12.61 28.61
CA SER A 439 -12.54 -12.16 29.10
C SER A 439 -12.33 -10.64 28.92
N ALA A 440 -11.08 -10.19 28.80
CA ALA A 440 -10.74 -8.78 28.63
C ALA A 440 -11.47 -8.17 27.42
N TYR A 441 -12.22 -7.09 27.64
CA TYR A 441 -12.86 -6.32 26.57
C TYR A 441 -11.85 -5.34 25.95
N ASP A 442 -12.05 -4.97 24.68
CA ASP A 442 -11.20 -4.01 23.96
C ASP A 442 -9.69 -4.36 24.02
N LEU A 443 -9.34 -5.59 23.63
CA LEU A 443 -7.95 -6.04 23.65
C LEU A 443 -7.16 -5.43 22.48
N ALA A 444 -6.08 -4.71 22.80
CA ALA A 444 -5.22 -4.05 21.80
C ALA A 444 -4.73 -5.01 20.70
N TRP A 445 -4.37 -6.24 21.08
CA TRP A 445 -3.86 -7.24 20.14
C TRP A 445 -4.96 -7.76 19.20
N SER A 446 -6.23 -7.87 19.65
CA SER A 446 -7.35 -8.22 18.77
C SER A 446 -7.53 -7.17 17.67
N TYR A 447 -7.51 -5.89 18.03
CA TYR A 447 -7.57 -4.79 17.06
C TYR A 447 -6.40 -4.80 16.06
N SER A 448 -5.17 -4.96 16.57
CA SER A 448 -3.97 -5.05 15.72
C SER A 448 -4.06 -6.23 14.74
N SER A 449 -4.51 -7.39 15.20
CA SER A 449 -4.65 -8.59 14.35
C SER A 449 -5.68 -8.42 13.23
N LEU A 450 -6.73 -7.61 13.45
CA LEU A 450 -7.71 -7.31 12.41
C LEU A 450 -7.10 -6.42 11.33
N ILE A 451 -6.36 -5.39 11.75
CA ILE A 451 -5.65 -4.49 10.84
C ILE A 451 -4.61 -5.26 10.02
N THR A 452 -3.77 -6.10 10.64
CA THR A 452 -2.74 -6.85 9.91
C THR A 452 -3.34 -7.86 8.94
N ALA A 453 -4.36 -8.63 9.34
CA ALA A 453 -5.06 -9.56 8.45
C ALA A 453 -5.71 -8.84 7.25
N ASN A 454 -6.39 -7.70 7.49
CA ASN A 454 -6.99 -6.90 6.42
C ASN A 454 -5.92 -6.33 5.47
N ARG A 455 -4.78 -5.88 5.98
CA ARG A 455 -3.66 -5.41 5.16
C ARG A 455 -3.11 -6.51 4.27
N ARG A 456 -2.86 -7.72 4.80
CA ARG A 456 -2.42 -8.86 3.98
C ARG A 456 -3.47 -9.25 2.93
N ARG A 457 -4.75 -9.21 3.28
CA ARG A 457 -5.86 -9.46 2.34
C ARG A 457 -5.80 -8.52 1.12
N ASN A 458 -5.47 -7.26 1.36
CA ASN A 458 -5.30 -6.21 0.35
C ASN A 458 -3.90 -6.18 -0.28
N ALA A 459 -3.13 -7.26 -0.15
CA ALA A 459 -1.77 -7.41 -0.67
C ALA A 459 -0.76 -6.35 -0.15
N ILE A 460 -1.03 -5.75 1.01
CA ILE A 460 -0.12 -4.85 1.70
C ILE A 460 0.79 -5.67 2.62
N SER A 461 2.06 -5.81 2.25
CA SER A 461 3.06 -6.60 2.99
C SER A 461 3.94 -5.73 3.89
N PRO A 462 4.51 -6.27 4.98
CA PRO A 462 5.48 -5.53 5.78
C PRO A 462 6.80 -5.37 5.01
N SER A 463 7.77 -4.65 5.56
CA SER A 463 9.09 -4.62 4.94
C SER A 463 9.76 -5.99 4.92
N PRO A 464 10.50 -6.33 3.85
CA PRO A 464 11.28 -7.54 3.82
C PRO A 464 12.43 -7.47 4.83
N TRP A 465 12.74 -8.61 5.44
CA TRP A 465 13.86 -8.75 6.37
C TRP A 465 14.85 -9.82 5.87
N GLY A 466 16.15 -9.60 6.07
CA GLY A 466 17.23 -10.49 5.57
C GLY A 466 17.78 -10.14 4.17
N GLU A 467 18.99 -10.63 3.86
CA GLU A 467 19.76 -10.40 2.62
C GLU A 467 20.14 -11.73 1.93
N PRO A 468 20.61 -11.73 0.65
CA PRO A 468 21.31 -12.87 0.05
C PRO A 468 22.48 -13.31 0.93
N GLY A 469 22.56 -14.60 1.27
CA GLY A 469 23.48 -15.12 2.29
C GLY A 469 22.84 -15.31 3.67
N THR A 470 21.50 -15.36 3.74
CA THR A 470 20.71 -15.66 4.93
C THR A 470 21.22 -16.93 5.62
N PRO A 471 21.27 -17.00 6.97
CA PRO A 471 21.75 -18.17 7.68
C PRO A 471 21.06 -19.46 7.21
N SER A 472 21.85 -20.45 6.80
CA SER A 472 21.36 -21.80 6.53
C SER A 472 21.33 -22.62 7.82
N VAL A 473 20.53 -23.68 7.83
CA VAL A 473 20.53 -24.65 8.93
C VAL A 473 21.93 -25.30 9.00
N PRO A 474 22.66 -25.18 10.11
CA PRO A 474 23.96 -25.81 10.25
C PRO A 474 23.81 -27.35 10.28
N PRO A 475 24.85 -28.10 9.84
CA PRO A 475 24.78 -29.57 9.80
C PRO A 475 24.64 -30.21 11.19
N THR A 476 25.07 -29.52 12.24
CA THR A 476 24.89 -29.92 13.64
C THR A 476 24.42 -28.73 14.47
N CYS A 477 23.34 -28.94 15.23
CA CYS A 477 22.86 -27.93 16.18
C CYS A 477 23.75 -27.91 17.42
N SER A 478 24.22 -26.73 17.81
CA SER A 478 24.98 -26.49 19.03
C SER A 478 24.23 -25.52 19.92
N ALA A 479 24.03 -25.92 21.17
CA ALA A 479 23.29 -25.16 22.18
C ALA A 479 24.18 -24.04 22.77
N THR A 480 24.53 -23.05 21.94
CA THR A 480 25.43 -21.94 22.30
C THR A 480 24.69 -20.71 22.81
N SER A 481 25.41 -19.80 23.45
CA SER A 481 24.96 -18.47 23.83
C SER A 481 26.16 -17.52 23.89
N VAL A 482 25.95 -16.24 23.62
CA VAL A 482 26.99 -15.20 23.76
C VAL A 482 26.59 -14.26 24.88
N GLN A 483 27.47 -14.03 25.86
CA GLN A 483 27.21 -13.09 26.94
C GLN A 483 27.08 -11.67 26.38
N GLY A 484 25.92 -11.04 26.62
CA GLY A 484 25.61 -9.71 26.14
C GLY A 484 26.29 -8.61 26.95
N THR A 485 26.39 -7.43 26.36
CA THR A 485 26.75 -6.20 27.08
C THR A 485 25.54 -5.29 27.11
N TYR A 486 25.16 -4.87 28.31
CA TYR A 486 23.97 -4.05 28.55
C TYR A 486 24.37 -2.66 29.03
N SER A 487 23.64 -1.65 28.57
CA SER A 487 23.87 -0.26 28.97
C SER A 487 22.55 0.51 28.98
N ALA A 488 22.36 1.36 29.99
CA ALA A 488 21.18 2.20 30.07
C ALA A 488 21.06 3.12 28.84
N ALA A 489 19.92 3.05 28.14
CA ALA A 489 19.57 3.98 27.08
C ALA A 489 18.81 5.17 27.70
N THR A 490 19.17 6.41 27.32
CA THR A 490 18.50 7.62 27.82
C THR A 490 17.96 8.43 26.65
N ILE A 491 16.66 8.66 26.63
CA ILE A 491 15.98 9.49 25.61
C ILE A 491 15.25 10.61 26.35
N SER A 492 15.90 11.76 26.49
CA SER A 492 15.34 12.93 27.19
C SER A 492 14.45 13.79 26.28
N ALA A 493 14.74 13.85 24.98
CA ALA A 493 13.94 14.55 23.99
C ALA A 493 14.19 13.98 22.60
N TRP A 494 13.18 14.07 21.73
CA TRP A 494 13.30 13.80 20.30
C TRP A 494 13.61 15.10 19.56
N PRO A 495 14.57 15.10 18.61
CA PRO A 495 14.79 16.27 17.78
C PRO A 495 13.59 16.50 16.85
N PRO A 496 13.33 17.76 16.44
CA PRO A 496 12.32 18.05 15.43
C PRO A 496 12.62 17.27 14.14
N MET A 497 11.60 16.65 13.56
CA MET A 497 11.66 16.00 12.25
C MET A 497 10.79 16.83 11.29
N ASN A 498 11.40 17.45 10.29
CA ASN A 498 10.72 18.37 9.37
C ASN A 498 9.49 17.72 8.73
N GLY A 499 8.35 18.40 8.75
CA GLY A 499 7.10 17.90 8.17
C GLY A 499 6.32 16.91 9.05
N PHE A 500 6.80 16.59 10.26
CA PHE A 500 6.11 15.69 11.19
C PHE A 500 5.82 16.37 12.54
N PRO A 501 4.69 16.03 13.19
CA PRO A 501 4.45 16.44 14.56
C PRO A 501 5.53 15.85 15.47
N ILE A 502 5.97 16.64 16.45
CA ILE A 502 7.00 16.24 17.43
C ILE A 502 6.30 15.79 18.69
N ALA A 503 6.75 14.70 19.31
CA ALA A 503 6.32 14.36 20.66
C ALA A 503 6.63 15.53 21.62
N THR A 504 5.61 16.08 22.29
CA THR A 504 5.79 17.14 23.28
C THR A 504 6.70 16.66 24.42
N PRO A 505 7.79 17.39 24.75
CA PRO A 505 8.58 17.07 25.93
C PRO A 505 7.73 17.29 27.18
N MET A 506 7.65 16.28 28.05
CA MET A 506 7.07 16.49 29.38
C MET A 506 8.01 17.38 30.22
N PRO A 507 7.54 18.52 30.78
CA PRO A 507 8.26 19.18 31.85
C PRO A 507 8.21 18.29 33.11
N CYS A 508 9.37 17.91 33.63
CA CYS A 508 9.45 17.13 34.87
C CYS A 508 9.22 18.04 36.08
N GLU A 509 8.06 17.92 36.71
CA GLU A 509 7.83 18.38 38.07
C GLU A 509 8.21 17.28 39.07
N ILE A 510 8.76 17.70 40.23
CA ILE A 510 9.15 16.80 41.32
C ILE A 510 7.87 16.15 41.87
N PRO A 511 7.77 14.80 41.91
CA PRO A 511 6.59 14.15 42.44
C PRO A 511 6.44 14.45 43.95
N PRO A 512 5.20 14.54 44.48
CA PRO A 512 4.98 14.81 45.90
C PRO A 512 5.45 13.67 46.81
N LEU A 513 5.58 12.46 46.27
CA LEU A 513 6.15 11.28 46.93
C LEU A 513 7.27 10.70 46.06
N ILE A 514 8.37 10.28 46.66
CA ILE A 514 9.49 9.60 46.02
C ILE A 514 9.70 8.20 46.60
N SER A 515 10.08 7.26 45.77
CA SER A 515 10.40 5.89 46.16
C SER A 515 11.81 5.81 46.74
N VAL A 516 11.90 5.49 48.04
CA VAL A 516 13.14 5.31 48.78
C VAL A 516 13.32 3.82 49.09
N THR A 517 14.41 3.23 48.61
CA THR A 517 14.76 1.86 48.94
C THR A 517 15.72 1.84 50.12
N PHE A 518 15.24 1.31 51.24
CA PHE A 518 16.06 1.04 52.41
C PHE A 518 16.70 -0.33 52.28
N GLU A 519 18.02 -0.38 52.40
CA GLU A 519 18.76 -1.64 52.49
C GLU A 519 19.48 -1.72 53.83
N VAL A 520 19.53 -2.92 54.40
CA VAL A 520 20.29 -3.20 55.62
C VAL A 520 20.90 -4.58 55.57
N THR A 521 22.21 -4.63 55.82
CA THR A 521 22.94 -5.88 56.02
C THR A 521 22.75 -6.34 57.46
N ALA A 522 21.98 -7.40 57.66
CA ALA A 522 21.63 -7.90 58.99
C ALA A 522 21.55 -9.43 58.98
N SER A 523 22.58 -10.10 59.52
CA SER A 523 22.52 -11.55 59.72
C SER A 523 21.39 -11.91 60.68
N THR A 524 20.46 -12.75 60.24
CA THR A 524 19.25 -13.15 61.00
C THR A 524 19.19 -14.67 61.15
N VAL A 525 18.42 -15.14 62.13
CA VAL A 525 18.06 -16.56 62.26
C VAL A 525 16.62 -16.78 61.82
N TRP A 526 16.30 -18.04 61.48
CA TRP A 526 14.95 -18.40 61.04
C TRP A 526 13.89 -17.99 62.08
N GLY A 527 12.87 -17.27 61.63
CA GLY A 527 11.80 -16.71 62.47
C GLY A 527 12.00 -15.25 62.89
N GLU A 528 13.13 -14.61 62.54
CA GLU A 528 13.32 -13.16 62.68
C GLU A 528 12.87 -12.42 61.41
N GLY A 529 12.31 -11.21 61.59
CA GLY A 529 12.02 -10.26 60.51
C GLY A 529 12.60 -8.89 60.80
N ILE A 530 12.98 -8.16 59.75
CA ILE A 530 13.50 -6.78 59.84
C ILE A 530 12.39 -5.79 59.48
N ARG A 531 12.33 -4.67 60.21
CA ARG A 531 11.49 -3.52 59.86
C ARG A 531 12.23 -2.20 59.98
N ALA A 532 11.77 -1.17 59.26
CA ALA A 532 12.17 0.22 59.50
C ALA A 532 11.01 0.99 60.15
N VAL A 533 11.31 1.76 61.20
CA VAL A 533 10.36 2.61 61.91
C VAL A 533 10.95 4.02 62.01
N GLY A 534 10.14 5.05 61.83
CA GLY A 534 10.63 6.43 61.83
C GLY A 534 9.59 7.47 62.18
N SER A 535 10.03 8.73 62.21
CA SER A 535 9.26 9.90 62.68
C SER A 535 8.05 10.29 61.81
N ILE A 536 7.98 9.81 60.56
CA ILE A 536 6.90 10.13 59.62
C ILE A 536 5.86 9.00 59.55
N LEU A 537 4.65 9.35 59.09
CA LEU A 537 3.50 8.43 59.04
C LEU A 537 3.80 7.18 58.22
N ASP A 538 4.46 7.35 57.08
CA ASP A 538 4.83 6.26 56.15
C ASP A 538 5.86 5.29 56.72
N LEU A 539 6.54 5.69 57.81
CA LEU A 539 7.45 4.84 58.60
C LEU A 539 6.86 4.50 59.98
N GLY A 540 5.55 4.65 60.16
CA GLY A 540 4.82 4.23 61.36
C GLY A 540 4.91 5.17 62.56
N SER A 541 5.47 6.38 62.43
CA SER A 541 5.55 7.39 63.51
C SER A 541 6.09 6.82 64.84
N TRP A 542 7.19 6.07 64.76
CA TRP A 542 7.85 5.35 65.87
C TRP A 542 7.06 4.18 66.49
N ASP A 543 5.94 3.76 65.92
CA ASP A 543 5.21 2.55 66.32
C ASP A 543 5.81 1.29 65.65
N PRO A 544 6.43 0.35 66.41
CA PRO A 544 7.03 -0.85 65.85
C PRO A 544 6.08 -1.76 65.07
N ALA A 545 4.78 -1.77 65.43
CA ALA A 545 3.79 -2.61 64.76
C ALA A 545 3.46 -2.10 63.34
N LYS A 546 3.63 -0.79 63.12
CA LYS A 546 3.38 -0.10 61.84
C LYS A 546 4.64 0.11 61.00
N GLY A 547 5.79 -0.35 61.49
CA GLY A 547 7.05 -0.26 60.75
C GLY A 547 7.03 -1.06 59.45
N VAL A 548 7.73 -0.53 58.44
CA VAL A 548 7.85 -1.10 57.09
C VAL A 548 8.56 -2.43 57.16
N VAL A 549 7.97 -3.49 56.58
CA VAL A 549 8.53 -4.85 56.58
C VAL A 549 9.52 -5.03 55.44
N PHE A 550 10.67 -5.65 55.74
CA PHE A 550 11.73 -5.89 54.76
C PHE A 550 11.63 -7.29 54.14
N HIS A 551 12.05 -7.39 52.89
CA HIS A 551 12.17 -8.62 52.12
C HIS A 551 13.59 -9.21 52.22
N ALA A 552 13.66 -10.55 52.13
CA ALA A 552 14.90 -11.33 52.27
C ALA A 552 15.27 -12.13 51.00
N ASP A 553 14.64 -11.83 49.87
CA ASP A 553 14.95 -12.45 48.56
C ASP A 553 16.36 -12.10 48.06
N ARG A 554 16.96 -10.99 48.54
CA ARG A 554 18.38 -10.63 48.34
C ARG A 554 19.32 -11.25 49.39
N TYR A 555 18.81 -11.99 50.39
CA TYR A 555 19.59 -12.52 51.50
C TYR A 555 20.36 -13.78 51.10
N THR A 556 21.69 -13.74 51.26
CA THR A 556 22.55 -14.93 51.20
C THR A 556 23.41 -15.02 52.46
N SER A 557 23.98 -16.20 52.75
CA SER A 557 24.88 -16.38 53.90
C SER A 557 26.14 -15.51 53.81
N SER A 558 26.58 -15.16 52.59
CA SER A 558 27.72 -14.27 52.33
C SER A 558 27.34 -12.78 52.26
N GLN A 559 26.08 -12.47 51.96
CA GLN A 559 25.54 -11.11 51.86
C GLN A 559 24.12 -11.09 52.46
N PRO A 560 23.98 -10.89 53.79
CA PRO A 560 22.71 -10.97 54.48
C PRO A 560 21.90 -9.68 54.34
N ILE A 561 21.55 -9.33 53.10
CA ILE A 561 20.89 -8.08 52.74
C ILE A 561 19.38 -8.25 52.86
N TRP A 562 18.76 -7.32 53.60
CA TRP A 562 17.32 -7.11 53.68
C TRP A 562 17.00 -5.76 53.03
N TYR A 563 15.86 -5.66 52.34
CA TYR A 563 15.45 -4.38 51.75
C TYR A 563 13.94 -4.13 51.80
N ALA A 564 13.55 -2.86 51.74
CA ALA A 564 12.17 -2.45 51.52
C ALA A 564 12.13 -1.13 50.74
N THR A 565 11.22 -1.02 49.77
CA THR A 565 10.99 0.23 49.04
C THR A 565 9.70 0.89 49.53
N VAL A 566 9.79 2.17 49.90
CA VAL A 566 8.68 2.94 50.49
C VAL A 566 8.52 4.25 49.72
N ARG A 567 7.29 4.67 49.43
CA ARG A 567 7.01 6.00 48.89
C ARG A 567 6.93 7.02 50.03
N LEU A 568 7.81 8.01 50.03
CA LEU A 568 7.97 9.01 51.09
C LEU A 568 7.83 10.43 50.51
N PRO A 569 7.32 11.43 51.26
CA PRO A 569 7.19 12.78 50.74
C PRO A 569 8.51 13.39 50.26
N ALA A 570 8.49 14.09 49.12
CA ALA A 570 9.67 14.77 48.57
C ALA A 570 10.05 16.02 49.40
N GLY A 571 11.34 16.34 49.46
CA GLY A 571 11.86 17.51 50.19
C GLY A 571 11.70 17.47 51.72
N GLN A 572 11.45 16.30 52.31
CA GLN A 572 11.22 16.12 53.73
C GLN A 572 12.42 15.44 54.41
N SER A 573 12.87 16.05 55.51
CA SER A 573 13.79 15.43 56.45
C SER A 573 13.04 14.58 57.46
N PHE A 574 13.49 13.35 57.69
CA PHE A 574 12.97 12.50 58.74
C PHE A 574 14.06 11.65 59.37
N VAL A 575 13.80 11.18 60.59
CA VAL A 575 14.64 10.23 61.30
C VAL A 575 13.99 8.86 61.40
N TYR A 576 14.80 7.79 61.35
CA TYR A 576 14.36 6.40 61.38
C TYR A 576 15.38 5.46 62.07
N LYS A 577 14.93 4.24 62.40
CA LYS A 577 15.76 3.13 62.87
C LYS A 577 15.28 1.80 62.31
N TYR A 578 16.20 0.85 62.19
CA TYR A 578 15.86 -0.55 61.97
C TYR A 578 15.51 -1.26 63.29
N ILE A 579 14.55 -2.17 63.23
CA ILE A 579 14.17 -3.07 64.33
C ILE A 579 14.18 -4.52 63.84
N ARG A 580 14.53 -5.43 64.76
CA ARG A 580 14.34 -6.87 64.59
C ARG A 580 13.09 -7.29 65.34
N THR A 581 12.31 -8.18 64.73
CA THR A 581 11.08 -8.71 65.29
C THR A 581 11.11 -10.23 65.31
N ARG A 582 10.75 -10.84 66.44
CA ARG A 582 10.63 -12.30 66.60
C ARG A 582 9.55 -12.64 67.62
N GLY A 583 8.50 -13.32 67.20
CA GLY A 583 7.43 -13.76 68.13
C GLY A 583 6.77 -12.64 68.94
N GLY A 584 6.76 -11.40 68.45
CA GLY A 584 6.22 -10.22 69.15
C GLY A 584 7.26 -9.40 69.95
N GLU A 585 8.46 -9.91 70.18
CA GLU A 585 9.57 -9.10 70.74
C GLU A 585 10.17 -8.18 69.68
N VAL A 586 10.51 -6.95 70.09
CA VAL A 586 11.10 -5.89 69.25
C VAL A 586 12.46 -5.50 69.82
N VAL A 587 13.51 -5.66 69.01
CA VAL A 587 14.88 -5.22 69.34
C VAL A 587 15.29 -4.09 68.40
N TRP A 588 15.64 -2.93 68.94
CA TRP A 588 16.07 -1.76 68.17
C TRP A 588 17.55 -1.82 67.83
N GLU A 589 17.95 -1.28 66.68
CA GLU A 589 19.36 -1.07 66.39
C GLU A 589 20.01 -0.10 67.40
N GLU A 590 21.24 -0.40 67.83
CA GLU A 590 22.01 0.45 68.74
C GLU A 590 22.46 1.76 68.08
N GLY A 591 22.86 2.75 68.89
CA GLY A 591 23.36 4.06 68.41
C GLY A 591 22.28 5.12 68.19
N LEU A 592 22.65 6.23 67.55
CA LEU A 592 21.74 7.35 67.26
C LEU A 592 20.68 6.98 66.20
N ASN A 593 19.60 7.76 66.12
CA ASN A 593 18.64 7.65 65.01
C ASN A 593 19.34 8.02 63.70
N ARG A 594 19.02 7.29 62.63
CA ARG A 594 19.45 7.65 61.27
C ARG A 594 18.59 8.80 60.78
N GLN A 595 19.17 9.71 60.01
CA GLN A 595 18.44 10.80 59.35
C GLN A 595 18.55 10.62 57.84
N LEU A 596 17.44 10.85 57.15
CA LEU A 596 17.39 10.90 55.69
C LEU A 596 16.61 12.15 55.26
N ASP A 597 17.13 12.83 54.25
CA ASP A 597 16.44 13.93 53.57
C ASP A 597 16.04 13.45 52.18
N THR A 598 14.75 13.51 51.85
CA THR A 598 14.28 13.22 50.49
C THR A 598 14.58 14.40 49.56
N PRO A 599 15.09 14.19 48.34
CA PRO A 599 15.40 15.28 47.40
C PRO A 599 14.19 16.17 47.08
N ALA A 600 14.48 17.46 46.83
CA ALA A 600 13.51 18.51 46.50
C ALA A 600 13.71 19.10 45.07
N VAL A 601 14.51 18.46 44.22
CA VAL A 601 14.80 18.85 42.82
C VAL A 601 15.14 17.62 41.98
N SER A 602 14.77 17.63 40.69
CA SER A 602 15.18 16.59 39.73
C SER A 602 16.71 16.55 39.64
N PRO A 603 17.37 15.38 39.76
CA PRO A 603 18.82 15.30 39.83
C PRO A 603 19.43 15.60 38.45
N THR A 604 19.81 16.86 38.22
CA THR A 604 20.77 17.19 37.17
C THR A 604 22.17 16.76 37.61
N TRP A 605 22.87 16.07 36.71
CA TRP A 605 24.28 15.67 36.74
C TRP A 605 25.19 16.51 37.67
N ARG A 606 25.92 15.84 38.58
CA ARG A 606 27.14 16.39 39.19
C ARG A 606 28.34 16.03 38.34
N ASP A 607 29.15 17.06 38.07
CA ASP A 607 30.45 17.03 37.40
C ASP A 607 31.43 15.99 37.96
N GLU A 608 32.27 15.49 37.06
CA GLU A 608 33.41 14.62 37.31
C GLU A 608 34.45 15.21 38.30
N GLY A 609 35.06 14.33 39.10
CA GLY A 609 36.42 14.53 39.62
C GLY A 609 36.56 15.12 41.03
N LYS A 610 36.51 14.27 42.06
CA LYS A 610 37.41 14.31 43.23
C LYS A 610 37.21 13.07 44.11
N ALA A 611 38.28 12.31 44.29
CA ALA A 611 38.35 11.25 45.29
C ALA A 611 38.29 11.86 46.71
N VAL A 612 37.39 11.34 47.55
CA VAL A 612 37.51 11.43 49.01
C VAL A 612 37.17 10.07 49.61
N SER A 613 38.21 9.40 50.10
CA SER A 613 38.14 8.31 51.06
C SER A 613 37.49 8.82 52.36
N SER A 614 36.44 8.16 52.84
CA SER A 614 36.31 7.77 54.25
C SER A 614 35.09 6.87 54.46
N VAL A 615 35.29 5.87 55.32
CA VAL A 615 34.35 4.83 55.75
C VAL A 615 33.18 5.44 56.51
N LEU A 616 31.94 5.02 56.19
CA LEU A 616 30.80 4.74 57.08
C LEU A 616 29.56 4.33 56.26
N GLY A 617 29.18 3.03 56.29
CA GLY A 617 27.87 2.40 56.01
C GLY A 617 27.05 2.72 54.73
N PRO A 618 26.33 1.76 54.12
CA PRO A 618 25.49 2.05 52.95
C PRO A 618 24.31 2.97 53.34
N LEU A 619 24.17 4.07 52.59
CA LEU A 619 23.02 4.98 52.64
C LEU A 619 21.86 4.40 51.79
N PRO A 620 20.59 4.80 52.04
CA PRO A 620 19.45 4.38 51.21
C PRO A 620 19.65 4.75 49.73
N VAL A 621 19.24 3.84 48.83
CA VAL A 621 19.30 4.06 47.39
C VAL A 621 18.02 4.76 46.95
N LEU A 622 18.15 5.93 46.34
CA LEU A 622 17.04 6.66 45.72
C LEU A 622 16.76 6.03 44.36
N THR A 623 15.57 5.49 44.16
CA THR A 623 15.23 4.68 42.97
C THR A 623 14.17 5.34 42.07
N ASP A 624 13.84 6.61 42.29
CA ASP A 624 12.71 7.23 41.59
C ASP A 624 13.14 8.14 40.43
N ASN A 625 12.76 7.71 39.22
CA ASN A 625 12.79 8.49 37.96
C ASN A 625 11.36 8.86 37.51
N SER A 626 10.33 8.79 38.37
CA SER A 626 8.95 9.06 37.98
C SER A 626 8.60 10.56 38.00
N CYS A 627 8.21 11.09 36.84
CA CYS A 627 7.58 12.40 36.68
C CYS A 627 6.07 12.17 36.52
N LEU A 628 5.23 12.49 37.53
CA LEU A 628 3.75 12.57 37.34
C LEU A 628 3.03 13.65 38.19
N LYS A 629 2.40 14.58 37.43
CA LYS A 629 1.07 15.25 37.50
C LYS A 629 0.72 16.37 38.52
N THR A 630 0.19 17.49 37.98
CA THR A 630 -1.20 18.02 38.20
C THR A 630 -1.66 18.98 37.04
N PRO A 631 -2.96 19.34 36.89
CA PRO A 631 -3.62 19.47 35.58
C PRO A 631 -3.70 20.90 35.03
N SER A 632 -3.55 21.04 33.71
CA SER A 632 -4.03 22.20 32.96
C SER A 632 -4.78 21.75 31.72
N ARG A 633 -6.12 21.86 31.80
CA ARG A 633 -6.98 21.88 30.61
C ARG A 633 -6.63 23.10 29.77
N ILE A 634 -6.34 22.90 28.49
CA ILE A 634 -6.52 23.89 27.42
C ILE A 634 -7.41 23.22 26.35
N PRO A 635 -8.37 23.94 25.73
CA PRO A 635 -9.65 23.37 25.35
C PRO A 635 -9.68 22.68 23.99
N ASN A 636 -10.52 21.65 23.92
CA ASN A 636 -11.08 21.09 22.69
C ASN A 636 -11.69 22.19 21.81
N ALA A 637 -11.12 22.42 20.63
CA ALA A 637 -11.79 23.04 19.49
C ALA A 637 -12.53 21.96 18.69
N ALA A 638 -13.55 21.35 19.30
CA ALA A 638 -14.50 20.47 18.63
C ALA A 638 -15.83 20.44 19.40
N ALA A 639 -16.46 21.61 19.59
CA ALA A 639 -17.85 21.71 20.05
C ALA A 639 -18.44 23.13 19.87
N GLN A 640 -18.78 23.50 18.64
CA GLN A 640 -19.90 24.41 18.31
C GLN A 640 -20.37 23.92 16.93
N VAL A 641 -21.47 23.16 16.82
CA VAL A 641 -22.84 23.68 16.79
C VAL A 641 -23.79 22.68 17.46
N SER A 642 -24.19 22.94 18.70
CA SER A 642 -25.54 22.64 19.15
C SER A 642 -25.87 23.52 20.35
N ASN A 643 -26.83 24.44 20.17
CA ASN A 643 -27.75 24.80 21.23
C ASN A 643 -28.92 25.62 20.70
N ASN A 644 -30.05 25.40 21.38
CA ASN A 644 -31.39 25.98 21.27
C ASN A 644 -32.29 25.26 20.24
N THR A 645 -33.35 24.55 20.63
CA THR A 645 -34.32 24.88 21.71
C THR A 645 -35.02 23.61 22.22
N MET A 646 -35.22 23.52 23.55
CA MET A 646 -36.20 22.62 24.17
C MET A 646 -37.62 22.97 23.71
N PHE A 647 -38.51 21.98 23.59
CA PHE A 647 -39.82 22.00 24.28
C PHE A 647 -40.47 20.60 24.29
N GLN A 648 -40.68 20.13 25.53
CA GLN A 648 -41.81 19.34 26.05
C GLN A 648 -42.16 17.95 25.49
N THR A 649 -42.05 17.00 26.41
CA THR A 649 -42.79 15.75 26.51
C THR A 649 -44.31 15.94 26.50
N GLN A 650 -45.01 15.09 25.73
CA GLN A 650 -46.36 14.65 26.10
C GLN A 650 -46.63 13.24 25.56
N GLU A 651 -46.84 12.31 26.49
CA GLU A 651 -47.48 11.01 26.27
C GLU A 651 -48.87 11.22 25.65
N TYR A 652 -49.26 10.36 24.70
CA TYR A 652 -50.64 9.90 24.61
C TYR A 652 -50.70 8.49 24.00
N GLU A 653 -51.34 7.61 24.77
CA GLU A 653 -51.70 6.24 24.45
C GLU A 653 -52.73 6.14 23.30
N SER A 654 -53.04 4.88 22.97
CA SER A 654 -54.21 4.37 22.22
C SER A 654 -53.90 4.08 20.74
N ARG A 655 -54.34 2.99 20.12
CA ARG A 655 -55.21 1.88 20.55
C ARG A 655 -55.16 0.80 19.45
N THR A 656 -55.03 -0.45 19.87
CA THR A 656 -55.79 -1.64 19.41
C THR A 656 -55.90 -2.00 17.92
N HIS A 657 -55.23 -3.11 17.59
CA HIS A 657 -55.82 -4.43 17.29
C HIS A 657 -56.82 -4.64 16.14
N LEU A 658 -56.53 -5.75 15.43
CA LEU A 658 -57.46 -6.81 14.97
C LEU A 658 -58.33 -6.47 13.74
N ALA A 659 -58.15 -7.21 12.63
CA ALA A 659 -58.60 -8.61 12.49
C ALA A 659 -58.97 -8.98 11.04
N ASP A 660 -58.61 -10.23 10.73
CA ASP A 660 -59.48 -11.27 10.17
C ASP A 660 -59.59 -11.54 8.66
N ARG A 661 -59.13 -12.78 8.37
CA ARG A 661 -59.81 -13.91 7.69
C ARG A 661 -59.72 -14.00 6.17
N ALA A 662 -59.73 -15.18 5.54
CA ALA A 662 -59.50 -16.59 5.88
C ALA A 662 -59.90 -17.43 4.63
N ILE A 663 -59.15 -18.51 4.35
CA ILE A 663 -59.61 -19.81 3.77
C ILE A 663 -60.12 -19.84 2.30
N GLY A 664 -59.36 -20.50 1.43
CA GLY A 664 -59.69 -21.86 0.98
C GLY A 664 -60.09 -22.12 -0.49
N PRO A 665 -59.97 -23.39 -0.97
CA PRO A 665 -59.64 -23.78 -2.35
C PRO A 665 -60.77 -24.52 -3.10
N ASN A 666 -60.68 -24.65 -4.44
CA ASN A 666 -60.83 -25.93 -5.16
C ASN A 666 -60.87 -25.81 -6.70
N GLU A 667 -60.37 -26.90 -7.30
CA GLU A 667 -60.36 -27.31 -8.71
C GLU A 667 -61.74 -27.33 -9.38
N LEU A 668 -61.77 -27.25 -10.72
CA LEU A 668 -62.68 -28.03 -11.57
C LEU A 668 -62.17 -28.06 -13.03
N ARG A 669 -61.87 -29.27 -13.50
CA ARG A 669 -61.69 -29.64 -14.91
C ARG A 669 -63.03 -29.58 -15.65
N THR A 670 -63.01 -29.25 -16.94
CA THR A 670 -63.78 -29.97 -17.99
C THR A 670 -63.13 -29.76 -19.36
N ALA A 671 -62.96 -30.87 -20.08
CA ALA A 671 -62.61 -30.93 -21.49
C ALA A 671 -63.88 -30.82 -22.36
N ASP A 672 -63.77 -30.33 -23.60
CA ASP A 672 -64.31 -31.06 -24.77
C ASP A 672 -63.89 -30.48 -26.14
N HIS A 673 -63.40 -31.41 -26.96
CA HIS A 673 -63.40 -31.58 -28.42
C HIS A 673 -64.15 -30.59 -29.36
N GLN A 674 -63.52 -30.20 -30.49
CA GLN A 674 -63.75 -30.73 -31.87
C GLN A 674 -63.03 -29.90 -32.97
N ALA A 675 -62.45 -30.62 -33.95
CA ALA A 675 -61.75 -30.18 -35.19
C ALA A 675 -62.73 -29.55 -36.24
N PRO A 676 -62.38 -29.19 -37.52
CA PRO A 676 -61.17 -29.51 -38.31
C PRO A 676 -60.70 -28.41 -39.32
N VAL A 677 -59.82 -28.80 -40.27
CA VAL A 677 -59.51 -28.22 -41.63
C VAL A 677 -58.20 -27.42 -41.71
N LYS A 678 -57.30 -27.55 -42.70
CA LYS A 678 -56.95 -28.51 -43.78
C LYS A 678 -55.57 -28.08 -44.34
N ASP A 679 -54.91 -29.01 -45.03
CA ASP A 679 -53.72 -28.86 -45.85
C ASP A 679 -53.61 -27.57 -46.69
N SER A 680 -52.67 -26.71 -46.33
CA SER A 680 -51.72 -26.06 -47.25
C SER A 680 -50.74 -25.26 -46.41
N ASP A 681 -49.56 -25.80 -46.08
CA ASP A 681 -48.33 -25.04 -45.73
C ASP A 681 -47.14 -25.92 -45.30
N VAL A 682 -47.25 -27.25 -45.39
CA VAL A 682 -46.14 -28.17 -45.10
C VAL A 682 -45.06 -28.19 -46.20
N LEU A 683 -45.23 -27.44 -47.30
CA LEU A 683 -44.26 -27.36 -48.40
C LEU A 683 -43.48 -26.02 -48.48
N ARG A 684 -43.56 -25.16 -47.45
CA ARG A 684 -42.76 -23.91 -47.39
C ARG A 684 -41.74 -23.85 -46.25
N VAL A 685 -41.81 -24.74 -45.27
CA VAL A 685 -40.90 -24.72 -44.12
C VAL A 685 -39.65 -25.61 -44.32
N CYS A 686 -39.66 -26.55 -45.27
CA CYS A 686 -38.48 -27.39 -45.55
C CYS A 686 -37.59 -26.91 -46.72
N LEU A 687 -37.99 -25.87 -47.47
CA LEU A 687 -37.16 -25.27 -48.53
C LEU A 687 -36.47 -23.96 -48.12
N VAL A 688 -36.86 -23.36 -46.99
CA VAL A 688 -36.15 -22.21 -46.40
C VAL A 688 -35.03 -22.67 -45.45
N ALA A 689 -35.13 -23.87 -44.87
CA ALA A 689 -34.09 -24.44 -44.01
C ALA A 689 -32.90 -25.07 -44.76
N LEU A 690 -33.02 -25.32 -46.08
CA LEU A 690 -31.94 -25.86 -46.91
C LEU A 690 -31.35 -24.85 -47.92
N ALA A 691 -31.98 -23.69 -48.11
CA ALA A 691 -31.41 -22.55 -48.82
C ALA A 691 -30.79 -21.49 -47.86
N GLY A 692 -31.21 -21.47 -46.59
CA GLY A 692 -30.60 -20.62 -45.55
C GLY A 692 -29.24 -21.11 -45.01
N LEU A 693 -28.84 -22.35 -45.35
CA LEU A 693 -27.55 -22.94 -44.98
C LEU A 693 -26.54 -22.97 -46.14
N SER A 694 -26.90 -22.45 -47.32
CA SER A 694 -26.00 -22.32 -48.47
C SER A 694 -25.71 -20.87 -48.87
N ALA A 695 -26.33 -19.89 -48.18
CA ALA A 695 -26.09 -18.45 -48.38
C ALA A 695 -25.27 -17.79 -47.24
N LEU A 696 -24.73 -18.57 -46.30
CA LEU A 696 -23.72 -18.12 -45.33
C LEU A 696 -22.29 -18.57 -45.71
N SER A 697 -22.10 -19.04 -46.95
CA SER A 697 -20.81 -19.52 -47.46
C SER A 697 -20.08 -18.52 -48.36
N GLU A 698 -20.39 -17.22 -48.27
CA GLU A 698 -19.61 -16.14 -48.92
C GLU A 698 -19.29 -14.99 -47.94
N ALA A 699 -18.85 -15.34 -46.74
CA ALA A 699 -17.87 -14.51 -46.04
C ALA A 699 -16.65 -15.39 -45.81
N SER A 700 -15.66 -15.26 -46.69
CA SER A 700 -14.29 -15.68 -46.39
C SER A 700 -13.96 -15.30 -44.95
N PRO A 701 -13.29 -16.14 -44.13
CA PRO A 701 -12.89 -15.72 -42.79
C PRO A 701 -12.15 -14.40 -42.96
N LYS A 702 -12.70 -13.29 -42.40
CA LYS A 702 -11.99 -12.02 -42.37
C LYS A 702 -10.66 -12.33 -41.69
N SER A 703 -9.58 -12.30 -42.47
CA SER A 703 -8.23 -12.46 -41.93
C SER A 703 -8.09 -11.53 -40.74
N ARG A 704 -7.52 -12.03 -39.63
CA ARG A 704 -7.25 -11.18 -38.47
C ARG A 704 -6.38 -10.00 -38.94
N PRO A 705 -6.74 -8.75 -38.60
CA PRO A 705 -6.02 -7.59 -39.11
C PRO A 705 -4.66 -7.47 -38.45
N ASN A 706 -3.72 -6.84 -39.16
CA ASN A 706 -2.44 -6.42 -38.62
C ASN A 706 -2.53 -4.98 -38.09
N PHE A 707 -1.54 -4.54 -37.31
CA PHE A 707 -1.51 -3.20 -36.74
C PHE A 707 -0.11 -2.60 -36.85
N LEU A 708 -0.01 -1.43 -37.48
CA LEU A 708 1.16 -0.57 -37.47
C LEU A 708 0.82 0.69 -36.67
N PHE A 709 1.46 0.88 -35.53
CA PHE A 709 1.27 2.06 -34.70
C PHE A 709 2.51 2.95 -34.73
N VAL A 710 2.37 4.15 -35.28
CA VAL A 710 3.44 5.18 -35.30
C VAL A 710 3.13 6.19 -34.21
N PHE A 711 4.06 6.36 -33.26
CA PHE A 711 3.80 7.09 -32.02
C PHE A 711 4.93 8.07 -31.69
N THR A 712 4.75 9.33 -32.09
CA THR A 712 5.76 10.39 -31.93
C THR A 712 5.86 10.89 -30.49
N ASP A 713 6.79 11.80 -30.25
CA ASP A 713 7.13 12.34 -28.92
C ASP A 713 7.04 13.87 -28.98
N ASP A 714 6.17 14.47 -28.16
CA ASP A 714 5.91 15.92 -28.12
C ASP A 714 5.36 16.54 -29.41
N GLN A 715 4.43 15.91 -30.12
CA GLN A 715 3.88 16.49 -31.35
C GLN A 715 2.53 17.19 -31.12
N ASP A 716 2.51 18.48 -31.44
CA ASP A 716 1.31 19.31 -31.33
C ASP A 716 0.30 19.04 -32.45
N LEU A 717 -1.00 19.19 -32.13
CA LEU A 717 -2.05 19.34 -33.14
C LEU A 717 -2.32 20.83 -33.43
N THR A 718 -2.37 21.65 -32.37
CA THR A 718 -2.89 23.03 -32.41
C THR A 718 -1.96 24.03 -33.11
N MET A 719 -0.65 23.73 -33.22
CA MET A 719 0.28 24.55 -34.01
C MET A 719 0.44 24.03 -35.46
N ASN A 720 -0.41 23.08 -35.89
CA ASN A 720 -0.48 22.55 -37.25
C ASN A 720 0.71 21.68 -37.68
N SER A 721 1.41 21.00 -36.77
CA SER A 721 2.57 20.17 -37.15
C SER A 721 2.26 19.12 -38.24
N VAL A 722 1.06 18.52 -38.21
CA VAL A 722 0.62 17.49 -39.18
C VAL A 722 0.46 18.03 -40.59
N GLU A 723 0.13 19.31 -40.76
CA GLU A 723 0.00 19.93 -42.10
C GLU A 723 1.33 20.03 -42.83
N TYR A 724 2.45 19.94 -42.11
CA TYR A 724 3.80 19.90 -42.67
C TYR A 724 4.29 18.47 -42.94
N MET A 725 3.44 17.47 -42.73
CA MET A 725 3.73 16.05 -42.94
C MET A 725 2.84 15.48 -44.05
N PRO A 726 3.16 15.77 -45.34
CA PRO A 726 2.31 15.39 -46.46
C PRO A 726 2.09 13.88 -46.58
N HIS A 727 3.03 13.02 -46.18
CA HIS A 727 2.83 11.57 -46.27
C HIS A 727 1.86 11.07 -45.20
N VAL A 728 1.98 11.52 -43.96
CA VAL A 728 1.00 11.25 -42.89
C VAL A 728 -0.38 11.76 -43.27
N SER A 729 -0.48 13.02 -43.72
CA SER A 729 -1.74 13.64 -44.11
C SER A 729 -2.39 12.90 -45.30
N ASN A 730 -1.70 12.78 -46.43
CA ASN A 730 -2.30 12.22 -47.65
C ASN A 730 -2.53 10.71 -47.56
N ARG A 731 -1.73 9.97 -46.77
CA ARG A 731 -1.75 8.50 -46.75
C ARG A 731 -2.34 7.89 -45.50
N ILE A 732 -2.53 8.63 -44.41
CA ILE A 732 -3.20 8.14 -43.20
C ILE A 732 -4.49 8.92 -42.97
N ARG A 733 -4.40 10.25 -42.74
CA ARG A 733 -5.58 11.09 -42.48
C ARG A 733 -6.59 11.02 -43.60
N ASP A 734 -6.19 11.38 -44.82
CA ASP A 734 -7.09 11.50 -45.97
C ASP A 734 -7.58 10.13 -46.49
N GLN A 735 -6.92 9.04 -46.07
CA GLN A 735 -7.30 7.66 -46.41
C GLN A 735 -7.97 6.92 -45.25
N GLY A 736 -8.26 7.62 -44.15
CA GLY A 736 -8.75 7.03 -42.92
C GLY A 736 -9.74 7.94 -42.20
N ILE A 737 -9.74 7.84 -40.89
CA ILE A 737 -10.54 8.63 -39.97
C ILE A 737 -9.63 9.47 -39.07
N ASP A 738 -10.00 10.74 -38.89
CA ASP A 738 -9.35 11.70 -37.98
C ASP A 738 -10.24 11.93 -36.75
N PHE A 739 -9.74 11.57 -35.57
CA PHE A 739 -10.41 11.83 -34.29
C PHE A 739 -10.05 13.22 -33.80
N THR A 740 -10.88 14.21 -34.16
CA THR A 740 -10.55 15.64 -33.98
C THR A 740 -10.62 16.09 -32.51
N ASN A 741 -11.22 15.28 -31.63
CA ASN A 741 -11.35 15.51 -30.19
C ASN A 741 -10.63 14.40 -29.40
N HIS A 742 -9.39 14.10 -29.78
CA HIS A 742 -8.52 13.19 -29.05
C HIS A 742 -7.61 13.92 -28.07
N PHE A 743 -7.54 13.44 -26.83
CA PHE A 743 -6.82 14.10 -25.74
C PHE A 743 -5.92 13.13 -24.97
N VAL A 744 -4.82 13.65 -24.42
CA VAL A 744 -4.01 12.90 -23.44
C VAL A 744 -4.51 13.18 -22.03
N THR A 745 -4.40 12.20 -21.15
CA THR A 745 -4.81 12.34 -19.74
C THR A 745 -3.71 12.91 -18.85
N THR A 746 -2.47 12.92 -19.34
CA THR A 746 -1.32 13.57 -18.71
C THR A 746 -0.40 14.10 -19.81
N ALA A 747 -0.11 15.40 -19.82
CA ALA A 747 0.79 16.02 -20.80
C ALA A 747 2.28 15.81 -20.44
N LEU A 748 2.67 14.55 -20.23
CA LEU A 748 4.03 14.14 -19.87
C LEU A 748 4.34 12.73 -20.40
N CYS A 749 5.52 12.57 -21.01
CA CYS A 749 5.91 11.38 -21.76
C CYS A 749 5.58 10.03 -21.08
N CYS A 750 6.29 9.65 -20.01
CA CYS A 750 6.15 8.32 -19.40
C CYS A 750 4.74 8.04 -18.84
N PRO A 751 4.13 8.93 -18.05
CA PRO A 751 2.75 8.74 -17.57
C PRO A 751 1.71 8.59 -18.69
N SER A 752 1.80 9.41 -19.74
CA SER A 752 0.89 9.32 -20.89
C SER A 752 1.02 7.99 -21.63
N ARG A 753 2.26 7.55 -21.88
CA ARG A 753 2.54 6.26 -22.53
C ARG A 753 2.02 5.10 -21.70
N VAL A 754 2.24 5.12 -20.38
CA VAL A 754 1.70 4.05 -19.49
C VAL A 754 0.18 4.05 -19.51
N SER A 755 -0.46 5.22 -19.51
CA SER A 755 -1.92 5.32 -19.59
C SER A 755 -2.45 4.72 -20.90
N LEU A 756 -1.80 5.00 -22.03
CA LEU A 756 -2.12 4.39 -23.33
C LEU A 756 -1.99 2.87 -23.32
N TRP A 757 -0.89 2.34 -22.80
CA TRP A 757 -0.62 0.90 -22.82
C TRP A 757 -1.41 0.09 -21.80
N THR A 758 -1.94 0.72 -20.75
CA THR A 758 -2.71 0.03 -19.71
C THR A 758 -4.22 0.24 -19.86
N GLY A 759 -4.64 1.30 -20.58
CA GLY A 759 -6.03 1.73 -20.62
C GLY A 759 -6.51 2.34 -19.29
N ARG A 760 -5.58 2.89 -18.48
CA ARG A 760 -5.83 3.39 -17.13
C ARG A 760 -5.30 4.80 -16.91
N GLN A 761 -5.94 5.55 -16.03
CA GLN A 761 -5.52 6.90 -15.63
C GLN A 761 -4.19 6.88 -14.85
N ALA A 762 -3.47 8.01 -14.84
CA ALA A 762 -2.16 8.10 -14.21
C ALA A 762 -2.24 7.88 -12.68
N HIS A 763 -3.30 8.36 -12.02
CA HIS A 763 -3.52 8.08 -10.60
C HIS A 763 -3.78 6.59 -10.29
N ASN A 764 -4.36 5.84 -11.24
CA ASN A 764 -4.59 4.38 -11.10
C ASN A 764 -3.36 3.54 -11.46
N THR A 765 -2.45 4.08 -12.28
CA THR A 765 -1.18 3.42 -12.60
C THR A 765 -0.08 3.79 -11.61
N ASN A 766 -0.22 4.91 -10.90
CA ASN A 766 0.77 5.49 -10.01
C ASN A 766 2.13 5.76 -10.71
N VAL A 767 2.17 5.84 -12.04
CA VAL A 767 3.33 6.30 -12.81
C VAL A 767 3.06 7.75 -13.18
N THR A 768 3.50 8.69 -12.34
CA THR A 768 3.10 10.11 -12.46
C THR A 768 4.23 11.05 -12.87
N ASP A 769 5.47 10.56 -12.93
CA ASP A 769 6.63 11.35 -13.34
C ASP A 769 7.53 10.59 -14.36
N VAL A 770 8.51 11.29 -14.94
CA VAL A 770 9.52 10.70 -15.84
C VAL A 770 10.78 10.21 -15.12
N SER A 771 11.05 10.65 -13.88
CA SER A 771 12.30 10.41 -13.15
C SER A 771 12.09 9.65 -11.82
N PRO A 772 12.93 8.66 -11.49
CA PRO A 772 12.95 8.05 -10.16
C PRO A 772 14.06 8.60 -9.22
N PRO A 773 13.82 8.80 -7.91
CA PRO A 773 12.58 9.16 -7.23
C PRO A 773 12.48 10.69 -7.10
N TYR A 774 11.51 11.30 -7.78
CA TYR A 774 11.24 12.75 -7.81
C TYR A 774 12.35 13.70 -8.30
N GLY A 775 11.89 14.80 -8.91
CA GLY A 775 12.68 15.99 -9.19
C GLY A 775 12.86 16.84 -7.93
N SER A 776 13.99 17.56 -7.89
CA SER A 776 14.48 18.44 -6.82
C SER A 776 14.97 17.76 -5.52
N ALA A 777 16.21 18.07 -5.17
CA ALA A 777 17.05 17.38 -4.21
C ALA A 777 16.78 17.78 -2.74
N PHE A 778 15.52 17.98 -2.34
CA PHE A 778 15.16 18.32 -0.98
C PHE A 778 14.10 17.34 -0.44
N GLN A 779 14.56 16.40 0.40
CA GLN A 779 13.82 15.45 1.27
C GLN A 779 13.69 13.98 0.76
N ASP A 780 14.53 13.11 1.34
CA ASP A 780 14.56 11.64 1.31
C ASP A 780 14.94 10.90 -0.02
N PRO A 781 16.20 10.43 -0.18
CA PRO A 781 16.65 9.62 -1.32
C PRO A 781 16.22 8.14 -1.30
N LYS A 782 15.33 7.70 -0.40
CA LYS A 782 14.92 6.30 -0.22
C LYS A 782 13.39 6.07 -0.22
N LEU A 783 12.56 7.11 -0.45
CA LEU A 783 11.14 6.96 -0.77
C LEU A 783 10.94 6.74 -2.28
N THR A 784 10.66 5.47 -2.62
CA THR A 784 9.84 5.00 -3.76
C THR A 784 9.92 5.75 -5.09
N VAL A 785 10.55 5.10 -6.06
CA VAL A 785 10.45 5.34 -7.52
C VAL A 785 9.10 5.99 -7.92
N ALA A 786 9.08 7.29 -8.26
CA ALA A 786 7.84 8.01 -8.59
C ALA A 786 7.48 7.94 -10.08
N GLY A 787 8.46 7.64 -10.94
CA GLY A 787 8.32 7.74 -12.38
C GLY A 787 9.19 6.78 -13.17
N GLY A 788 9.01 6.82 -14.49
CA GLY A 788 9.81 6.05 -15.44
C GLY A 788 9.59 4.53 -15.38
N TYR A 789 10.44 3.82 -16.13
CA TYR A 789 10.44 2.36 -16.25
C TYR A 789 10.52 1.64 -14.90
N PRO A 790 11.37 2.04 -13.93
CA PRO A 790 11.42 1.31 -12.67
C PRO A 790 10.10 1.38 -11.89
N LYS A 791 9.30 2.46 -12.04
CA LYS A 791 8.00 2.57 -11.36
C LYS A 791 7.01 1.65 -12.03
N PHE A 792 6.95 1.68 -13.37
CA PHE A 792 6.17 0.74 -14.18
C PHE A 792 6.45 -0.73 -13.79
N ILE A 793 7.72 -1.11 -13.64
CA ILE A 793 8.13 -2.44 -13.17
C ILE A 793 7.65 -2.71 -11.74
N SER A 794 7.83 -1.77 -10.82
CA SER A 794 7.42 -1.94 -9.41
C SER A 794 5.91 -2.12 -9.22
N GLN A 795 5.10 -1.60 -10.14
CA GLN A 795 3.64 -1.79 -10.16
C GLN A 795 3.22 -3.13 -10.77
N GLY A 796 4.16 -3.95 -11.24
CA GLY A 796 3.89 -5.26 -11.83
C GLY A 796 3.40 -5.22 -13.28
N PHE A 797 3.35 -4.04 -13.92
CA PHE A 797 2.78 -3.91 -15.26
C PHE A 797 3.56 -4.66 -16.33
N ASN A 798 4.84 -4.98 -16.11
CA ASN A 798 5.60 -5.83 -17.06
C ASN A 798 5.00 -7.23 -17.24
N GLU A 799 4.12 -7.68 -16.33
CA GLU A 799 3.44 -8.97 -16.42
C GLU A 799 2.02 -8.87 -16.99
N ASP A 800 1.38 -7.70 -16.91
CA ASP A 800 -0.04 -7.50 -17.24
C ASP A 800 -0.24 -6.13 -17.92
N TRP A 801 0.09 -6.06 -19.21
CA TRP A 801 -0.06 -4.86 -20.04
C TRP A 801 -0.25 -5.20 -21.52
N PHE A 802 -0.63 -4.22 -22.33
CA PHE A 802 -1.14 -4.41 -23.69
C PHE A 802 -0.34 -5.34 -24.61
N PRO A 803 0.99 -5.23 -24.76
CA PRO A 803 1.76 -6.14 -25.60
C PRO A 803 1.67 -7.61 -25.15
N VAL A 804 1.64 -7.87 -23.84
CA VAL A 804 1.45 -9.23 -23.30
C VAL A 804 0.05 -9.75 -23.65
N TRP A 805 -0.98 -8.91 -23.56
CA TRP A 805 -2.35 -9.30 -23.92
C TRP A 805 -2.47 -9.66 -25.40
N LEU A 806 -1.81 -8.92 -26.29
CA LEU A 806 -1.79 -9.23 -27.71
C LEU A 806 -1.04 -10.53 -28.02
N GLN A 807 0.09 -10.79 -27.36
CA GLN A 807 0.78 -12.07 -27.51
C GLN A 807 -0.11 -13.23 -27.08
N ASN A 808 -0.84 -13.09 -25.96
CA ASN A 808 -1.79 -14.10 -25.50
C ASN A 808 -2.96 -14.29 -26.48
N ALA A 809 -3.36 -13.23 -27.19
CA ALA A 809 -4.32 -13.32 -28.29
C ALA A 809 -3.73 -13.93 -29.58
N GLY A 810 -2.44 -14.30 -29.59
CA GLY A 810 -1.77 -14.97 -30.71
C GLY A 810 -1.10 -14.05 -31.73
N TYR A 811 -0.99 -12.75 -31.44
CA TYR A 811 -0.25 -11.80 -32.29
C TYR A 811 1.26 -11.96 -32.12
N ASN A 812 2.00 -11.72 -33.21
CA ASN A 812 3.42 -11.38 -33.10
C ASN A 812 3.53 -9.89 -32.78
N THR A 813 4.29 -9.53 -31.76
CA THR A 813 4.40 -8.14 -31.28
C THR A 813 5.83 -7.62 -31.45
N TYR A 814 5.94 -6.42 -32.01
CA TYR A 814 7.22 -5.78 -32.31
C TYR A 814 7.27 -4.33 -31.84
N TYR A 815 8.44 -3.87 -31.42
CA TYR A 815 8.63 -2.49 -30.94
C TYR A 815 9.96 -1.89 -31.40
N VAL A 816 9.94 -0.65 -31.87
CA VAL A 816 11.16 0.13 -32.14
C VAL A 816 11.03 1.53 -31.58
N GLY A 817 12.06 2.02 -30.89
CA GLY A 817 12.15 3.41 -30.45
C GLY A 817 11.93 3.58 -28.95
N LYS A 818 11.50 4.78 -28.53
CA LYS A 818 11.35 5.15 -27.11
C LYS A 818 10.17 4.39 -26.50
N LEU A 819 10.41 3.67 -25.41
CA LEU A 819 9.35 3.04 -24.62
C LEU A 819 8.96 3.90 -23.42
N PHE A 820 9.86 4.04 -22.45
CA PHE A 820 9.66 4.80 -21.21
C PHE A 820 10.93 5.54 -20.80
N ASN A 821 10.77 6.63 -20.06
CA ASN A 821 11.88 7.29 -19.37
C ASN A 821 12.52 6.37 -18.34
N ALA A 822 13.81 6.55 -18.04
CA ALA A 822 14.61 5.72 -17.15
C ALA A 822 14.73 4.23 -17.57
N HIS A 823 14.24 3.84 -18.76
CA HIS A 823 14.66 2.61 -19.41
C HIS A 823 16.03 2.87 -20.07
N SER A 824 17.09 2.43 -19.41
CA SER A 824 18.44 2.93 -19.69
C SER A 824 19.42 1.84 -20.08
N VAL A 825 20.56 2.23 -20.64
CA VAL A 825 21.67 1.31 -20.95
C VAL A 825 22.22 0.57 -19.72
N GLN A 826 21.87 1.01 -18.51
CA GLN A 826 22.19 0.33 -17.25
C GLN A 826 21.06 -0.55 -16.71
N THR A 827 19.81 -0.27 -17.07
CA THR A 827 18.61 -0.90 -16.47
C THR A 827 17.78 -1.74 -17.45
N TYR A 828 18.16 -1.76 -18.73
CA TYR A 828 17.43 -2.44 -19.82
C TYR A 828 17.12 -3.93 -19.57
N ASN A 829 17.94 -4.60 -18.76
CA ASN A 829 17.81 -6.01 -18.44
C ASN A 829 17.32 -6.27 -17.01
N ASN A 830 16.83 -5.24 -16.30
CA ASN A 830 16.46 -5.33 -14.90
C ASN A 830 15.02 -4.85 -14.61
N PRO A 831 14.00 -5.67 -14.94
CA PRO A 831 14.03 -6.85 -15.81
C PRO A 831 13.99 -6.44 -17.29
N PHE A 832 14.14 -7.41 -18.19
CA PHE A 832 13.77 -7.20 -19.59
C PHE A 832 12.26 -6.92 -19.73
N VAL A 833 11.93 -6.04 -20.67
CA VAL A 833 10.54 -5.74 -21.05
C VAL A 833 9.91 -6.99 -21.68
N LYS A 834 8.73 -7.39 -21.21
CA LYS A 834 7.98 -8.53 -21.74
C LYS A 834 6.97 -8.11 -22.81
N GLY A 835 6.38 -9.08 -23.51
CA GLY A 835 5.28 -8.82 -24.43
C GLY A 835 5.70 -8.56 -25.88
N PHE A 836 6.96 -8.85 -26.25
CA PHE A 836 7.48 -8.65 -27.61
C PHE A 836 8.15 -9.90 -28.17
N ASN A 837 7.81 -10.26 -29.40
CA ASN A 837 8.55 -11.24 -30.21
C ASN A 837 9.88 -10.67 -30.69
N GLY A 838 9.91 -9.36 -30.91
CA GLY A 838 11.12 -8.62 -31.21
C GLY A 838 11.05 -7.16 -30.76
N SER A 839 12.12 -6.64 -30.19
CA SER A 839 12.23 -5.24 -29.79
C SER A 839 13.57 -4.62 -30.14
N ASP A 840 13.54 -3.32 -30.43
CA ASP A 840 14.70 -2.43 -30.49
C ASP A 840 14.40 -1.17 -29.68
N PHE A 841 14.60 -1.25 -28.37
CA PHE A 841 14.30 -0.14 -27.47
C PHE A 841 15.40 0.93 -27.53
N LEU A 842 15.01 2.18 -27.73
CA LEU A 842 15.87 3.34 -27.57
C LEU A 842 16.04 3.65 -26.07
N LEU A 843 17.28 3.80 -25.61
CA LEU A 843 17.61 3.81 -24.18
C LEU A 843 18.26 5.09 -23.68
N ASP A 844 17.92 5.46 -22.44
CA ASP A 844 18.56 6.52 -21.68
C ASP A 844 20.03 6.19 -21.35
N PRO A 845 20.92 7.18 -21.22
CA PRO A 845 20.68 8.63 -21.37
C PRO A 845 20.72 9.14 -22.82
N PHE A 846 20.70 8.23 -23.80
CA PHE A 846 20.90 8.55 -25.21
C PHE A 846 19.59 8.70 -25.98
N THR A 847 18.44 8.53 -25.32
CA THR A 847 17.11 8.61 -25.93
C THR A 847 16.91 9.91 -26.69
N TYR A 848 17.24 11.05 -26.09
CA TYR A 848 16.97 12.37 -26.64
C TYR A 848 18.13 12.97 -27.44
N SER A 849 19.11 12.15 -27.85
CA SER A 849 20.16 12.61 -28.76
C SER A 849 19.90 12.14 -30.18
N TYR A 850 19.75 13.09 -31.10
CA TYR A 850 19.50 12.82 -32.50
C TYR A 850 20.69 12.14 -33.21
N TRP A 851 21.91 12.23 -32.65
CA TRP A 851 23.14 11.70 -33.27
C TRP A 851 23.90 10.68 -32.45
N LYS A 852 23.52 10.45 -31.19
CA LYS A 852 24.24 9.53 -30.27
C LYS A 852 23.35 8.45 -29.67
N SER A 853 22.22 8.16 -30.32
CA SER A 853 21.24 7.17 -29.87
C SER A 853 21.87 5.80 -29.58
N SER A 854 21.31 5.11 -28.58
CA SER A 854 21.68 3.74 -28.23
C SER A 854 20.44 2.87 -28.17
N TYR A 855 20.48 1.74 -28.86
CA TYR A 855 19.36 0.81 -28.97
C TYR A 855 19.72 -0.54 -28.37
N GLN A 856 18.70 -1.23 -27.87
CA GLN A 856 18.81 -2.56 -27.30
C GLN A 856 17.91 -3.50 -28.06
N ARG A 857 18.52 -4.48 -28.74
CA ARG A 857 17.82 -5.50 -29.52
C ARG A 857 17.46 -6.67 -28.62
N ASN A 858 16.17 -6.96 -28.45
CA ASN A 858 15.67 -8.13 -27.73
C ASN A 858 16.25 -8.28 -26.31
N HIS A 859 17.21 -9.19 -26.10
CA HIS A 859 17.94 -9.37 -24.84
C HIS A 859 19.45 -9.11 -24.97
N ASP A 860 19.89 -8.61 -26.13
CA ASP A 860 21.30 -8.29 -26.37
C ASP A 860 21.71 -7.02 -25.63
N PRO A 861 23.00 -6.85 -25.32
CA PRO A 861 23.51 -5.60 -24.75
C PRO A 861 23.23 -4.38 -25.64
N PRO A 862 23.02 -3.18 -25.05
CA PRO A 862 22.83 -1.95 -25.79
C PRO A 862 23.98 -1.66 -26.76
N LYS A 863 23.62 -1.24 -27.97
CA LYS A 863 24.54 -0.85 -29.03
C LYS A 863 24.38 0.62 -29.34
N SER A 864 25.50 1.33 -29.36
CA SER A 864 25.54 2.74 -29.77
C SER A 864 25.48 2.86 -31.30
N TYR A 865 24.74 3.86 -31.77
CA TYR A 865 24.63 4.25 -33.18
C TYR A 865 25.14 5.68 -33.38
N ALA A 866 26.15 6.08 -32.60
CA ALA A 866 26.75 7.41 -32.70
C ALA A 866 27.21 7.74 -34.13
N GLY A 867 26.90 8.95 -34.58
CA GLY A 867 27.17 9.43 -35.95
C GLY A 867 26.06 9.11 -36.95
N ARG A 868 24.99 8.43 -36.54
CA ARG A 868 23.80 8.19 -37.35
C ARG A 868 22.59 8.95 -36.79
N TYR A 869 21.76 9.48 -37.68
CA TYR A 869 20.55 10.20 -37.29
C TYR A 869 19.50 9.24 -36.73
N THR A 870 18.98 9.50 -35.53
CA THR A 870 18.17 8.53 -34.76
C THR A 870 16.88 8.12 -35.47
N THR A 871 16.23 9.04 -36.20
CA THR A 871 15.02 8.72 -36.96
C THR A 871 15.32 7.76 -38.11
N ASP A 872 16.46 7.92 -38.80
CA ASP A 872 16.90 7.02 -39.86
C ASP A 872 17.26 5.63 -39.31
N VAL A 873 17.81 5.56 -38.09
CA VAL A 873 18.08 4.29 -37.37
C VAL A 873 16.77 3.61 -36.94
N THR A 874 15.79 4.40 -36.48
CA THR A 874 14.44 3.91 -36.11
C THR A 874 13.76 3.32 -37.34
N GLU A 875 13.80 4.01 -38.48
CA GLU A 875 13.23 3.55 -39.74
C GLU A 875 13.86 2.23 -40.21
N GLU A 876 15.20 2.13 -40.25
CA GLU A 876 15.90 0.89 -40.65
C GLU A 876 15.44 -0.31 -39.81
N LYS A 877 15.37 -0.13 -38.49
CA LYS A 877 14.96 -1.17 -37.54
C LYS A 877 13.48 -1.53 -37.69
N ALA A 878 12.61 -0.53 -37.88
CA ALA A 878 11.18 -0.72 -38.08
C ALA A 878 10.89 -1.49 -39.39
N LEU A 879 11.59 -1.15 -40.47
CA LEU A 879 11.50 -1.90 -41.73
C LEU A 879 11.99 -3.35 -41.56
N GLY A 880 13.05 -3.58 -40.78
CA GLY A 880 13.52 -4.93 -40.46
C GLY A 880 12.48 -5.77 -39.72
N PHE A 881 11.85 -5.23 -38.67
CA PHE A 881 10.77 -5.95 -37.98
C PHE A 881 9.50 -6.08 -38.79
N LEU A 882 9.20 -5.11 -39.66
CA LEU A 882 8.10 -5.24 -40.60
C LEU A 882 8.36 -6.40 -41.58
N ASP A 883 9.61 -6.60 -42.02
CA ASP A 883 9.99 -7.75 -42.84
C ASP A 883 9.84 -9.06 -42.06
N ASP A 884 10.35 -9.14 -40.83
CA ASP A 884 10.16 -10.29 -39.95
C ASP A 884 8.66 -10.63 -39.77
N ALA A 885 7.81 -9.60 -39.65
CA ALA A 885 6.37 -9.73 -39.47
C ALA A 885 5.65 -10.17 -40.76
N LEU A 886 6.14 -9.74 -41.93
CA LEU A 886 5.58 -10.10 -43.24
C LEU A 886 5.99 -11.50 -43.70
N GLU A 887 7.10 -12.04 -43.19
CA GLU A 887 7.53 -13.43 -43.47
C GLU A 887 6.61 -14.48 -42.80
N ASP A 888 5.99 -14.15 -41.66
CA ASP A 888 5.03 -15.03 -40.99
C ASP A 888 3.60 -14.83 -41.52
N GLU A 889 3.31 -15.44 -42.67
CA GLU A 889 1.97 -15.38 -43.30
C GLU A 889 0.84 -16.00 -42.45
N LYS A 890 1.17 -16.71 -41.35
CA LYS A 890 0.21 -17.46 -40.53
C LYS A 890 -0.28 -16.68 -39.33
N ARG A 891 0.53 -15.77 -38.78
CA ARG A 891 0.22 -15.03 -37.56
C ARG A 891 0.06 -13.54 -37.84
N PRO A 892 -1.02 -12.90 -37.36
CA PRO A 892 -1.14 -11.46 -37.49
C PRO A 892 -0.14 -10.78 -36.55
N TRP A 893 0.18 -9.52 -36.82
CA TRP A 893 1.21 -8.79 -36.09
C TRP A 893 0.80 -7.40 -35.64
N PHE A 894 1.46 -6.92 -34.59
CA PHE A 894 1.37 -5.57 -34.06
C PHE A 894 2.77 -4.98 -33.96
N LEU A 895 3.08 -3.94 -34.74
CA LEU A 895 4.36 -3.25 -34.76
C LEU A 895 4.18 -1.81 -34.29
N THR A 896 4.87 -1.43 -33.22
CA THR A 896 4.98 -0.03 -32.79
C THR A 896 6.30 0.58 -33.22
N VAL A 897 6.23 1.79 -33.78
CA VAL A 897 7.37 2.60 -34.21
C VAL A 897 7.29 3.96 -33.49
N ALA A 898 8.17 4.16 -32.52
CA ALA A 898 8.13 5.30 -31.60
C ALA A 898 9.38 6.21 -31.73
N PRO A 899 9.48 7.01 -32.80
CA PRO A 899 10.58 7.95 -32.97
C PRO A 899 10.48 9.08 -31.92
N ILE A 900 11.62 9.68 -31.57
CA ILE A 900 11.65 10.81 -30.62
C ILE A 900 11.32 12.16 -31.25
N ALA A 901 11.29 12.29 -32.58
CA ALA A 901 11.00 13.59 -33.18
C ALA A 901 9.50 13.93 -33.03
N PRO A 902 9.14 15.18 -32.69
CA PRO A 902 9.97 16.39 -32.63
C PRO A 902 10.48 16.81 -31.24
N HIS A 903 10.64 15.90 -30.29
CA HIS A 903 11.17 16.21 -28.95
C HIS A 903 12.55 16.89 -29.00
N PHE A 904 12.90 17.64 -27.95
CA PHE A 904 14.15 18.38 -27.82
C PHE A 904 15.42 17.53 -28.02
N GLU A 905 16.53 18.19 -28.34
CA GLU A 905 17.88 17.57 -28.26
C GLU A 905 18.46 17.71 -26.86
N GLN A 906 18.98 16.59 -26.35
CA GLN A 906 19.81 16.54 -25.15
C GLN A 906 21.07 15.70 -25.39
N ASP A 907 22.22 16.37 -25.36
CA ASP A 907 23.52 15.69 -25.35
C ASP A 907 23.81 15.19 -23.93
N PRO A 908 24.03 13.88 -23.70
CA PRO A 908 24.39 13.35 -22.39
C PRO A 908 25.74 13.88 -21.87
N ASN A 909 26.59 14.44 -22.73
CA ASN A 909 27.87 15.05 -22.33
C ASN A 909 27.75 16.54 -21.97
N ARG A 910 26.55 17.14 -22.05
CA ARG A 910 26.34 18.55 -21.70
C ARG A 910 26.34 18.76 -20.19
N THR A 911 26.80 19.93 -19.76
CA THR A 911 26.86 20.32 -18.34
C THR A 911 25.48 20.28 -17.69
N ALA A 912 25.40 19.68 -16.49
CA ALA A 912 24.20 19.70 -15.66
C ALA A 912 23.70 21.14 -15.44
N GLY A 913 22.38 21.35 -15.52
CA GLY A 913 21.74 22.67 -15.37
C GLY A 913 21.56 23.46 -16.67
N THR A 914 22.03 22.95 -17.82
CA THR A 914 21.71 23.56 -19.12
C THR A 914 20.32 23.12 -19.58
N PRO A 915 19.43 24.04 -19.99
CA PRO A 915 18.15 23.65 -20.57
C PRO A 915 18.29 22.77 -21.81
N PRO A 916 17.31 21.88 -22.06
CA PRO A 916 17.20 21.18 -23.32
C PRO A 916 17.13 22.13 -24.52
N GLN A 917 17.58 21.70 -25.70
CA GLN A 917 17.67 22.58 -26.88
C GLN A 917 16.69 22.21 -27.96
N ALA A 918 16.46 23.14 -28.89
CA ALA A 918 15.68 22.89 -30.08
C ALA A 918 16.12 21.58 -30.78
N PRO A 919 15.16 20.82 -31.35
CA PRO A 919 15.46 19.60 -32.10
C PRO A 919 16.52 19.81 -33.17
N ILE A 920 17.29 18.77 -33.46
CA ILE A 920 18.24 18.79 -34.57
C ILE A 920 17.58 18.08 -35.76
N PRO A 921 17.28 18.79 -36.87
CA PRO A 921 16.74 18.16 -38.06
C PRO A 921 17.81 17.35 -38.78
N ALA A 922 17.38 16.39 -39.59
CA ALA A 922 18.29 15.71 -40.49
C ALA A 922 18.95 16.74 -41.42
N PRO A 923 20.24 16.59 -41.80
CA PRO A 923 20.92 17.58 -42.63
C PRO A 923 20.20 17.86 -43.96
N ARG A 924 19.54 16.84 -44.51
CA ARG A 924 18.73 16.94 -45.73
C ARG A 924 17.52 17.86 -45.61
N HIS A 925 17.00 18.11 -44.40
CA HIS A 925 15.80 18.93 -44.15
C HIS A 925 16.11 20.30 -43.55
N ALA A 926 17.37 20.60 -43.23
CA ALA A 926 17.78 21.82 -42.53
C ALA A 926 17.39 23.13 -43.25
N HIS A 927 17.17 23.08 -44.57
CA HIS A 927 16.84 24.23 -45.41
C HIS A 927 15.33 24.53 -45.51
N LEU A 928 14.46 23.62 -45.06
CA LEU A 928 13.01 23.74 -45.24
C LEU A 928 12.40 24.82 -44.33
N PHE A 929 11.22 25.33 -44.69
CA PHE A 929 10.39 26.18 -43.83
C PHE A 929 11.08 27.45 -43.27
N ALA A 930 12.03 28.04 -44.02
CA ALA A 930 12.85 29.15 -43.55
C ALA A 930 12.04 30.35 -43.00
N ASP A 931 10.91 30.66 -43.62
CA ASP A 931 10.05 31.80 -43.26
C ASP A 931 8.90 31.43 -42.29
N THR A 932 8.81 30.16 -41.90
CA THR A 932 7.76 29.68 -41.00
C THR A 932 8.01 30.16 -39.57
N ARG A 933 6.92 30.51 -38.89
CA ARG A 933 6.89 31.05 -37.52
C ARG A 933 5.85 30.30 -36.71
N VAL A 934 5.99 30.34 -35.39
CA VAL A 934 4.93 29.83 -34.50
C VAL A 934 3.63 30.58 -34.82
N PRO A 935 2.47 29.91 -34.90
CA PRO A 935 1.20 30.58 -35.09
C PRO A 935 1.01 31.71 -34.07
N ARG A 936 0.82 32.94 -34.58
CA ARG A 936 0.60 34.15 -33.77
C ARG A 936 -0.86 34.26 -33.34
N THR A 937 -1.34 33.26 -32.61
CA THR A 937 -2.69 33.24 -32.02
C THR A 937 -2.82 34.30 -30.93
N PRO A 938 -4.04 34.66 -30.50
CA PRO A 938 -4.26 35.52 -29.34
C PRO A 938 -3.56 35.06 -28.04
N SER A 939 -3.36 33.75 -27.85
CA SER A 939 -2.59 33.20 -26.74
C SER A 939 -1.08 33.35 -26.90
N PHE A 940 -0.55 33.66 -28.09
CA PHE A 940 0.89 33.83 -28.31
C PHE A 940 1.39 35.15 -27.72
N ASN A 941 2.23 35.06 -26.67
CA ASN A 941 2.85 36.18 -25.95
C ASN A 941 1.89 37.39 -25.71
N PRO A 942 0.73 37.18 -25.04
CA PRO A 942 -0.30 38.21 -24.92
C PRO A 942 0.21 39.43 -24.14
N LEU A 943 -0.27 40.62 -24.51
CA LEU A 943 0.07 41.87 -23.82
C LEU A 943 -0.45 41.88 -22.38
N ASN A 944 -1.66 41.37 -22.17
CA ASN A 944 -2.23 41.18 -20.84
C ASN A 944 -1.79 39.82 -20.28
N GLN A 945 -1.55 39.77 -18.98
CA GLN A 945 -1.21 38.52 -18.30
C GLN A 945 -2.39 37.54 -18.34
N THR A 946 -2.09 36.26 -18.56
CA THR A 946 -3.05 35.15 -18.57
C THR A 946 -2.58 34.01 -17.68
N GLY A 947 -3.46 33.04 -17.42
CA GLY A 947 -3.12 31.79 -16.72
C GLY A 947 -3.08 31.88 -15.19
N PRO A 948 -2.97 30.74 -14.50
CA PRO A 948 -2.95 30.60 -13.05
C PRO A 948 -1.52 30.38 -12.53
N SER A 949 -1.36 30.17 -11.22
CA SER A 949 -0.12 29.71 -10.59
C SER A 949 1.10 30.54 -11.04
N TRP A 950 2.23 29.92 -11.35
CA TRP A 950 3.45 30.55 -11.84
C TRP A 950 3.30 31.18 -13.24
N ILE A 951 2.29 30.77 -14.03
CA ILE A 951 2.05 31.28 -15.39
C ILE A 951 1.62 32.74 -15.34
N LYS A 952 0.92 33.16 -14.28
CA LYS A 952 0.51 34.57 -14.06
C LYS A 952 1.69 35.51 -13.78
N ASP A 953 2.87 34.97 -13.49
CA ASP A 953 4.05 35.75 -13.15
C ASP A 953 5.06 35.84 -14.32
N LEU A 954 4.76 35.20 -15.46
CA LEU A 954 5.63 35.23 -16.64
C LEU A 954 5.66 36.61 -17.30
N GLU A 955 6.87 37.18 -17.41
CA GLU A 955 7.11 38.45 -18.08
C GLU A 955 6.79 38.38 -19.58
N HIS A 956 6.35 39.51 -20.15
CA HIS A 956 6.14 39.61 -21.58
C HIS A 956 7.46 39.41 -22.32
N GLN A 957 7.47 38.48 -23.28
CA GLN A 957 8.69 38.07 -23.94
C GLN A 957 9.16 39.14 -24.93
N ASN A 958 10.46 39.42 -24.92
CA ASN A 958 11.07 40.35 -25.88
C ASN A 958 11.31 39.70 -27.26
N GLN A 959 11.66 40.51 -28.25
CA GLN A 959 11.83 40.04 -29.63
C GLN A 959 12.89 38.92 -29.77
N SER A 960 13.96 38.94 -28.97
CA SER A 960 15.01 37.91 -29.03
C SER A 960 14.51 36.53 -28.57
N VAL A 961 13.58 36.50 -27.61
CA VAL A 961 12.92 35.25 -27.18
C VAL A 961 11.95 34.78 -28.26
N VAL A 962 11.12 35.69 -28.79
CA VAL A 962 10.15 35.39 -29.87
C VAL A 962 10.84 34.86 -31.14
N ASP A 963 11.97 35.45 -31.54
CA ASP A 963 12.76 34.99 -32.69
C ASP A 963 13.34 33.59 -32.47
N TYR A 964 13.71 33.26 -31.23
CA TYR A 964 14.19 31.93 -30.86
C TYR A 964 13.07 30.90 -30.82
N GLU A 965 11.88 31.26 -30.36
CA GLU A 965 10.69 30.41 -30.41
C GLU A 965 10.32 30.05 -31.85
N ASP A 966 10.37 31.02 -32.77
CA ASP A 966 10.20 30.75 -34.21
C ASP A 966 11.28 29.81 -34.74
N PHE A 967 12.52 29.95 -34.28
CA PHE A 967 13.58 29.01 -34.61
C PHE A 967 13.28 27.61 -34.07
N PHE A 968 12.91 27.47 -32.80
CA PHE A 968 12.58 26.19 -32.16
C PHE A 968 11.45 25.49 -32.93
N TYR A 969 10.40 26.22 -33.28
CA TYR A 969 9.28 25.70 -34.07
C TYR A 969 9.70 25.21 -35.45
N ARG A 970 10.50 25.98 -36.20
CA ARG A 970 11.05 25.51 -37.49
C ARG A 970 11.87 24.22 -37.32
N GLN A 971 12.66 24.13 -36.25
CA GLN A 971 13.48 22.95 -35.99
C GLN A 971 12.63 21.70 -35.72
N ARG A 972 11.53 21.83 -34.97
CA ARG A 972 10.54 20.75 -34.77
C ARG A 972 9.93 20.28 -36.09
N LEU A 973 9.42 21.20 -36.91
CA LEU A 973 8.85 20.88 -38.22
C LEU A 973 9.84 20.18 -39.14
N ARG A 974 11.11 20.61 -39.13
CA ARG A 974 12.18 20.00 -39.93
C ARG A 974 12.57 18.61 -39.42
N ALA A 975 12.55 18.37 -38.10
CA ALA A 975 12.82 17.06 -37.52
C ALA A 975 11.70 16.06 -37.87
N LEU A 976 10.44 16.51 -37.92
CA LEU A 976 9.29 15.70 -38.34
C LEU A 976 9.38 15.20 -39.78
N GLN A 977 10.12 15.86 -40.67
CA GLN A 977 10.26 15.41 -42.05
C GLN A 977 10.89 14.01 -42.16
N GLY A 978 11.81 13.67 -41.26
CA GLY A 978 12.35 12.30 -41.18
C GLY A 978 11.30 11.28 -40.74
N VAL A 979 10.34 11.67 -39.89
CA VAL A 979 9.22 10.81 -39.49
C VAL A 979 8.24 10.63 -40.64
N ASP A 980 7.96 11.70 -41.39
CA ASP A 980 7.05 11.66 -42.55
C ASP A 980 7.59 10.74 -43.66
N GLU A 981 8.89 10.82 -43.95
CA GLU A 981 9.60 9.89 -44.87
C GLU A 981 9.55 8.44 -44.37
N MET A 982 9.80 8.21 -43.07
CA MET A 982 9.72 6.88 -42.46
C MET A 982 8.32 6.27 -42.59
N VAL A 983 7.27 7.06 -42.36
CA VAL A 983 5.87 6.64 -42.55
C VAL A 983 5.63 6.24 -44.01
N ASP A 984 6.09 7.05 -44.97
CA ASP A 984 5.95 6.74 -46.39
C ASP A 984 6.61 5.41 -46.74
N ASN A 985 7.81 5.16 -46.23
CA ASN A 985 8.56 3.92 -46.50
C ASN A 985 7.93 2.68 -45.86
N LEU A 986 7.39 2.78 -44.64
CA LEU A 986 6.62 1.70 -44.00
C LEU A 986 5.35 1.37 -44.80
N LEU A 987 4.60 2.38 -45.22
CA LEU A 987 3.40 2.20 -46.04
C LEU A 987 3.75 1.63 -47.43
N ASN A 988 4.83 2.08 -48.06
CA ASN A 988 5.32 1.54 -49.33
C ASN A 988 5.72 0.06 -49.20
N ARG A 989 6.22 -0.38 -48.04
CA ARG A 989 6.52 -1.80 -47.77
C ARG A 989 5.24 -2.62 -47.63
N LEU A 990 4.23 -2.09 -46.93
CA LEU A 990 2.92 -2.73 -46.80
C LEU A 990 2.17 -2.84 -48.14
N GLU A 991 2.27 -1.83 -49.00
CA GLU A 991 1.68 -1.87 -50.34
C GLU A 991 2.36 -2.90 -51.23
N ARG A 992 3.70 -2.94 -51.24
CA ARG A 992 4.48 -3.90 -52.03
C ARG A 992 4.26 -5.35 -51.61
N SER A 993 4.00 -5.59 -50.32
CA SER A 993 3.65 -6.92 -49.78
C SER A 993 2.17 -7.26 -49.93
N GLY A 994 1.33 -6.32 -50.40
CA GLY A 994 -0.12 -6.51 -50.51
C GLY A 994 -0.86 -6.54 -49.16
N GLN A 995 -0.19 -6.25 -48.05
CA GLN A 995 -0.76 -6.34 -46.70
C GLN A 995 -1.44 -5.05 -46.23
N LEU A 996 -1.25 -3.90 -46.91
CA LEU A 996 -1.82 -2.61 -46.49
C LEU A 996 -3.34 -2.68 -46.22
N ASN A 997 -4.10 -3.36 -47.08
CA ASN A 997 -5.57 -3.44 -46.94
C ASN A 997 -6.04 -4.28 -45.75
N ASN A 998 -5.16 -5.09 -45.15
CA ASN A 998 -5.43 -5.90 -43.95
C ASN A 998 -4.81 -5.27 -42.69
N THR A 999 -4.17 -4.09 -42.79
CA THR A 999 -3.45 -3.46 -41.68
C THR A 999 -4.16 -2.19 -41.23
N TYR A 1000 -4.44 -2.08 -39.93
CA TYR A 1000 -4.73 -0.79 -39.30
C TYR A 1000 -3.42 -0.02 -39.09
N VAL A 1001 -3.30 1.14 -39.72
CA VAL A 1001 -2.21 2.09 -39.53
C VAL A 1001 -2.73 3.21 -38.64
N ILE A 1002 -2.14 3.34 -37.47
CA ILE A 1002 -2.51 4.30 -36.43
C ILE A 1002 -1.36 5.29 -36.27
N TYR A 1003 -1.66 6.58 -36.22
CA TYR A 1003 -0.67 7.65 -35.98
C TYR A 1003 -1.14 8.53 -34.82
N SER A 1004 -0.29 8.69 -33.80
CA SER A 1004 -0.55 9.57 -32.65
C SER A 1004 0.75 10.13 -32.06
N SER A 1005 0.64 10.95 -31.01
CA SER A 1005 1.73 11.46 -30.20
C SER A 1005 1.50 11.24 -28.70
N ASP A 1006 2.55 11.11 -27.90
CA ASP A 1006 2.39 10.88 -26.46
C ASP A 1006 1.87 12.10 -25.69
N ASN A 1007 2.12 13.32 -26.16
CA ASN A 1007 1.52 14.54 -25.68
C ASN A 1007 1.66 15.66 -26.72
N GLY A 1008 0.89 16.73 -26.52
CA GLY A 1008 1.02 17.97 -27.28
C GLY A 1008 2.23 18.80 -26.86
N PHE A 1009 2.29 20.03 -27.33
CA PHE A 1009 3.42 20.93 -27.08
C PHE A 1009 3.02 22.39 -27.29
N HIS A 1010 3.54 23.30 -26.47
CA HIS A 1010 3.37 24.74 -26.62
C HIS A 1010 4.70 25.44 -26.88
N ILE A 1011 4.65 26.59 -27.56
CA ILE A 1011 5.76 27.51 -27.80
C ILE A 1011 5.23 28.95 -27.79
N GLY A 1012 5.45 29.69 -26.71
CA GLY A 1012 5.06 31.11 -26.58
C GLY A 1012 3.59 31.35 -26.23
N GLN A 1013 2.71 30.34 -26.32
CA GLN A 1013 1.33 30.46 -25.84
C GLN A 1013 1.32 30.72 -24.32
N HIS A 1014 0.49 31.65 -23.86
CA HIS A 1014 0.46 32.14 -22.48
C HIS A 1014 1.81 32.66 -21.96
N ARG A 1015 2.72 33.06 -22.86
CA ARG A 1015 4.14 33.42 -22.58
C ARG A 1015 5.00 32.25 -22.10
N LEU A 1016 4.48 31.02 -22.18
CA LEU A 1016 5.21 29.82 -21.82
C LEU A 1016 6.38 29.60 -22.79
N PRO A 1017 7.59 29.30 -22.29
CA PRO A 1017 8.68 28.79 -23.13
C PRO A 1017 8.27 27.50 -23.87
N PRO A 1018 9.03 27.04 -24.86
CA PRO A 1018 8.86 25.71 -25.42
C PRO A 1018 8.70 24.65 -24.31
N GLY A 1019 7.68 23.79 -24.40
CA GLY A 1019 7.48 22.77 -23.40
C GLY A 1019 6.12 22.06 -23.46
N LYS A 1020 5.85 21.37 -22.36
CA LYS A 1020 4.63 20.62 -22.04
C LYS A 1020 4.35 20.74 -20.55
N SER A 1021 3.49 19.89 -19.97
CA SER A 1021 3.12 19.83 -18.55
C SER A 1021 1.90 20.68 -18.16
N THR A 1022 1.27 21.38 -19.09
CA THR A 1022 0.06 22.18 -18.80
C THR A 1022 -1.20 21.46 -19.30
N SER A 1023 -2.33 21.95 -18.84
CA SER A 1023 -3.66 21.47 -19.21
C SER A 1023 -4.29 22.24 -20.38
N TYR A 1024 -3.54 23.13 -21.03
CA TYR A 1024 -4.01 23.89 -22.18
C TYR A 1024 -4.13 23.01 -23.42
N GLU A 1025 -5.01 23.40 -24.37
CA GLU A 1025 -5.29 22.66 -25.60
C GLU A 1025 -4.01 22.31 -26.38
N GLU A 1026 -3.00 23.18 -26.36
CA GLU A 1026 -1.70 22.96 -26.99
C GLU A 1026 -0.98 21.70 -26.48
N ASP A 1027 -1.11 21.40 -25.18
CA ASP A 1027 -0.42 20.29 -24.51
C ASP A 1027 -1.25 19.01 -24.47
N ILE A 1028 -2.58 19.14 -24.40
CA ILE A 1028 -3.46 18.00 -24.14
C ILE A 1028 -4.06 17.41 -25.42
N ARG A 1029 -4.18 18.18 -26.50
CA ARG A 1029 -4.85 17.74 -27.73
C ARG A 1029 -3.81 17.32 -28.77
N VAL A 1030 -3.86 16.05 -29.15
CA VAL A 1030 -2.88 15.40 -30.05
C VAL A 1030 -3.56 14.83 -31.29
N PRO A 1031 -2.85 14.68 -32.43
CA PRO A 1031 -3.41 13.98 -33.58
C PRO A 1031 -3.69 12.51 -33.23
N PHE A 1032 -4.83 11.98 -33.66
CA PHE A 1032 -5.11 10.54 -33.61
C PHE A 1032 -5.78 10.10 -34.91
N LEU A 1033 -4.98 9.54 -35.80
CA LEU A 1033 -5.37 9.20 -37.16
C LEU A 1033 -5.38 7.68 -37.34
N VAL A 1034 -6.43 7.14 -37.95
CA VAL A 1034 -6.53 5.69 -38.21
C VAL A 1034 -6.92 5.41 -39.66
N ARG A 1035 -6.08 4.66 -40.37
CA ARG A 1035 -6.40 4.06 -41.66
C ARG A 1035 -6.49 2.55 -41.49
N GLY A 1036 -7.40 1.87 -42.19
CA GLY A 1036 -7.39 0.40 -42.17
C GLY A 1036 -8.66 -0.25 -42.69
N PRO A 1037 -8.79 -1.58 -42.49
CA PRO A 1037 -9.93 -2.36 -42.95
C PRO A 1037 -11.28 -1.76 -42.51
N GLY A 1038 -12.18 -1.55 -43.48
CA GLY A 1038 -13.55 -1.07 -43.21
C GLY A 1038 -13.70 0.43 -42.97
N ILE A 1039 -12.61 1.19 -42.92
CA ILE A 1039 -12.62 2.66 -42.78
C ILE A 1039 -12.68 3.28 -44.18
N LYS A 1040 -13.54 4.30 -44.38
CA LYS A 1040 -13.62 5.00 -45.66
C LYS A 1040 -12.61 6.16 -45.68
N PRO A 1041 -12.06 6.51 -46.85
CA PRO A 1041 -11.19 7.69 -46.98
C PRO A 1041 -11.89 8.99 -46.54
N GLY A 1042 -11.14 9.89 -45.91
CA GLY A 1042 -11.53 11.26 -45.58
C GLY A 1042 -12.61 11.39 -44.49
N GLN A 1043 -12.67 10.43 -43.56
CA GLN A 1043 -13.60 10.49 -42.44
C GLN A 1043 -13.07 11.37 -41.30
N THR A 1044 -13.99 11.99 -40.56
CA THR A 1044 -13.71 12.72 -39.32
C THR A 1044 -14.69 12.24 -38.25
N ASP A 1045 -14.23 12.08 -37.01
CA ASP A 1045 -15.07 11.83 -35.84
C ASP A 1045 -14.74 12.84 -34.75
N SER A 1046 -15.79 13.41 -34.17
CA SER A 1046 -15.71 14.41 -33.10
C SER A 1046 -16.02 13.81 -31.72
N GLN A 1047 -16.07 12.48 -31.61
CA GLN A 1047 -16.15 11.78 -30.33
C GLN A 1047 -15.01 12.24 -29.43
N VAL A 1048 -15.36 12.50 -28.17
CA VAL A 1048 -14.37 12.72 -27.12
C VAL A 1048 -13.68 11.39 -26.85
N THR A 1049 -12.38 11.35 -27.12
CA THR A 1049 -11.55 10.15 -26.95
C THR A 1049 -10.23 10.52 -26.30
N THR A 1050 -9.57 9.53 -25.72
CA THR A 1050 -8.34 9.71 -24.97
C THR A 1050 -7.37 8.57 -25.14
N HIS A 1051 -6.12 8.72 -24.69
CA HIS A 1051 -5.14 7.64 -24.71
C HIS A 1051 -5.59 6.36 -24.02
N ILE A 1052 -6.39 6.45 -22.95
CA ILE A 1052 -6.88 5.26 -22.22
C ILE A 1052 -7.91 4.46 -23.04
N ASP A 1053 -8.45 5.02 -24.12
CA ASP A 1053 -9.39 4.36 -25.04
C ASP A 1053 -8.68 3.50 -26.10
N PHE A 1054 -7.36 3.63 -26.25
CA PHE A 1054 -6.57 2.88 -27.23
C PHE A 1054 -6.66 1.36 -27.05
N ALA A 1055 -6.31 0.85 -25.87
CA ALA A 1055 -6.32 -0.58 -25.60
C ALA A 1055 -7.73 -1.22 -25.73
N PRO A 1056 -8.81 -0.63 -25.16
CA PRO A 1056 -10.19 -1.07 -25.41
C PRO A 1056 -10.55 -1.12 -26.90
N THR A 1057 -10.12 -0.14 -27.69
CA THR A 1057 -10.42 -0.07 -29.13
C THR A 1057 -9.80 -1.23 -29.89
N ILE A 1058 -8.54 -1.56 -29.62
CA ILE A 1058 -7.90 -2.71 -30.26
C ILE A 1058 -8.57 -4.01 -29.83
N PHE A 1059 -8.98 -4.13 -28.56
CA PHE A 1059 -9.72 -5.31 -28.08
C PHE A 1059 -11.04 -5.48 -28.86
N GLU A 1060 -11.79 -4.40 -29.07
CA GLU A 1060 -13.00 -4.42 -29.88
C GLU A 1060 -12.74 -4.85 -31.34
N LEU A 1061 -11.72 -4.27 -31.99
CA LEU A 1061 -11.35 -4.62 -33.37
C LEU A 1061 -10.94 -6.10 -33.52
N LEU A 1062 -10.45 -6.72 -32.44
CA LEU A 1062 -10.08 -8.13 -32.38
C LEU A 1062 -11.21 -9.06 -31.92
N GLY A 1063 -12.35 -8.51 -31.48
CA GLY A 1063 -13.42 -9.29 -30.85
C GLY A 1063 -13.04 -9.90 -29.51
N LEU A 1064 -12.08 -9.29 -28.79
CA LEU A 1064 -11.69 -9.69 -27.44
C LEU A 1064 -12.64 -9.07 -26.41
N PRO A 1065 -12.92 -9.78 -25.29
CA PRO A 1065 -13.71 -9.20 -24.21
C PRO A 1065 -12.97 -8.02 -23.57
N LEU A 1066 -13.68 -6.89 -23.38
CA LEU A 1066 -13.15 -5.75 -22.65
C LEU A 1066 -12.85 -6.13 -21.21
N ARG A 1067 -11.79 -5.56 -20.64
CA ARG A 1067 -11.40 -5.80 -19.26
C ARG A 1067 -12.13 -4.83 -18.31
N ASN A 1068 -12.44 -5.29 -17.11
CA ASN A 1068 -13.16 -4.49 -16.10
C ASN A 1068 -12.30 -3.38 -15.46
N ASP A 1069 -10.98 -3.48 -15.61
CA ASP A 1069 -9.98 -2.56 -15.08
C ASP A 1069 -9.53 -1.51 -16.10
N PHE A 1070 -10.21 -1.41 -17.24
CA PHE A 1070 -10.07 -0.29 -18.16
C PHE A 1070 -10.84 0.92 -17.64
N ASP A 1071 -10.15 2.05 -17.56
CA ASP A 1071 -10.75 3.35 -17.26
C ASP A 1071 -11.34 4.01 -18.52
N GLY A 1072 -10.94 3.54 -19.70
CA GLY A 1072 -11.42 3.98 -21.02
C GLY A 1072 -12.42 3.02 -21.67
N THR A 1073 -12.95 3.43 -22.82
CA THR A 1073 -13.94 2.71 -23.63
C THR A 1073 -13.48 2.64 -25.10
N PRO A 1074 -13.95 1.68 -25.93
CA PRO A 1074 -13.60 1.68 -27.35
C PRO A 1074 -13.97 2.99 -28.07
N MET A 1075 -13.16 3.37 -29.05
CA MET A 1075 -13.43 4.44 -30.01
C MET A 1075 -14.27 3.89 -31.18
N ARG A 1076 -15.17 4.73 -31.73
CA ARG A 1076 -16.10 4.32 -32.80
C ARG A 1076 -15.42 4.14 -34.17
N ILE A 1077 -14.61 3.09 -34.31
CA ILE A 1077 -14.00 2.69 -35.59
C ILE A 1077 -14.90 1.71 -36.35
N ALA A 1078 -15.50 0.75 -35.63
CA ALA A 1078 -16.42 -0.23 -36.19
C ALA A 1078 -17.86 0.30 -36.23
N LYS A 1079 -18.65 -0.15 -37.21
CA LYS A 1079 -20.05 0.27 -37.36
C LYS A 1079 -20.94 -0.12 -36.16
N ASP A 1080 -20.65 -1.27 -35.55
CA ASP A 1080 -21.38 -1.83 -34.40
C ASP A 1080 -20.51 -1.74 -33.12
N SER A 1081 -19.84 -0.61 -32.92
CA SER A 1081 -18.94 -0.38 -31.78
C SER A 1081 -19.68 -0.38 -30.43
N ALA A 1082 -19.05 -0.96 -29.41
CA ALA A 1082 -19.45 -0.95 -28.01
C ALA A 1082 -19.01 0.33 -27.28
N ALA A 1083 -18.47 1.32 -28.00
CA ALA A 1083 -18.11 2.63 -27.48
C ALA A 1083 -19.23 3.25 -26.63
N VAL A 1084 -18.89 3.69 -25.43
CA VAL A 1084 -19.75 4.54 -24.60
C VAL A 1084 -19.47 5.99 -24.96
N ALA A 1085 -20.50 6.72 -25.40
CA ALA A 1085 -20.37 8.16 -25.60
C ALA A 1085 -20.26 8.87 -24.25
N HIS A 1086 -19.22 9.69 -24.08
CA HIS A 1086 -19.05 10.57 -22.93
C HIS A 1086 -18.55 11.95 -23.38
N GLU A 1087 -18.68 12.93 -22.49
CA GLU A 1087 -18.36 14.34 -22.76
C GLU A 1087 -17.10 14.82 -22.08
N HIS A 1088 -16.60 14.08 -21.09
CA HIS A 1088 -15.53 14.52 -20.20
C HIS A 1088 -14.20 13.86 -20.55
N VAL A 1089 -13.13 14.57 -20.22
CA VAL A 1089 -11.75 14.07 -20.20
C VAL A 1089 -11.12 14.59 -18.92
N THR A 1090 -10.54 13.68 -18.14
CA THR A 1090 -9.69 14.03 -16.99
C THR A 1090 -8.29 14.30 -17.49
N VAL A 1091 -7.72 15.45 -17.12
CA VAL A 1091 -6.28 15.73 -17.31
C VAL A 1091 -5.65 16.08 -15.97
N GLU A 1092 -4.56 15.37 -15.66
CA GLU A 1092 -3.86 15.45 -14.38
C GLU A 1092 -2.36 15.59 -14.53
N TYR A 1093 -1.74 16.32 -13.60
CA TYR A 1093 -0.29 16.52 -13.54
C TYR A 1093 0.18 16.75 -12.09
N TRP A 1094 1.42 16.39 -11.80
CA TRP A 1094 2.07 16.58 -10.50
C TRP A 1094 3.50 17.11 -10.62
N GLY A 1095 3.90 17.87 -9.61
CA GLY A 1095 5.27 18.36 -9.42
C GLY A 1095 5.65 19.52 -10.31
N ALA A 1096 6.89 19.50 -10.78
CA ALA A 1096 7.48 20.60 -11.52
C ALA A 1096 7.21 20.49 -13.03
N ALA A 1097 6.90 21.61 -13.69
CA ALA A 1097 6.93 21.70 -15.14
C ALA A 1097 8.38 21.81 -15.64
N VAL A 1098 8.71 21.06 -16.69
CA VAL A 1098 10.01 21.16 -17.37
C VAL A 1098 9.87 22.14 -18.53
N LEU A 1099 10.65 23.23 -18.46
CA LEU A 1099 10.74 24.24 -19.50
C LEU A 1099 11.90 23.92 -20.45
N GLU A 1100 11.74 24.21 -21.73
CA GLU A 1100 12.69 23.83 -22.77
C GLU A 1100 13.16 25.03 -23.60
N GLY A 1101 14.37 24.92 -24.14
CA GLY A 1101 14.98 25.96 -24.96
C GLY A 1101 15.93 26.89 -24.22
N GLN A 1102 16.64 27.71 -24.99
CA GLN A 1102 17.74 28.56 -24.53
C GLN A 1102 17.33 29.55 -23.42
N TYR A 1103 16.07 29.99 -23.40
CA TYR A 1103 15.54 30.98 -22.45
C TYR A 1103 14.67 30.37 -21.35
N ALA A 1104 14.77 29.07 -21.12
CA ALA A 1104 13.89 28.34 -20.20
C ALA A 1104 14.22 28.48 -18.70
N ASN A 1105 15.36 29.07 -18.34
CA ASN A 1105 15.79 29.24 -16.94
C ASN A 1105 15.01 30.37 -16.25
N LEU A 1106 13.71 30.16 -16.06
CA LEU A 1106 12.76 31.16 -15.56
C LEU A 1106 12.31 30.89 -14.12
N SER A 1107 12.62 29.72 -13.54
CA SER A 1107 12.19 29.40 -12.17
C SER A 1107 12.75 30.41 -11.16
N PRO A 1108 12.16 30.55 -9.97
CA PRO A 1108 12.71 31.39 -8.90
C PRO A 1108 14.17 31.08 -8.55
N GLU A 1109 14.63 29.85 -8.79
CA GLU A 1109 15.99 29.37 -8.54
C GLU A 1109 16.93 29.55 -9.76
N GLY A 1110 16.45 30.15 -10.85
CA GLY A 1110 17.22 30.32 -12.10
C GLY A 1110 17.43 29.03 -12.90
N THR A 1111 16.59 28.00 -12.68
CA THR A 1111 16.57 26.73 -13.41
C THR A 1111 15.41 26.64 -14.41
N TYR A 1112 15.44 25.60 -15.25
CA TYR A 1112 14.38 25.27 -16.22
C TYR A 1112 13.29 24.34 -15.65
N ARG A 1113 13.24 24.13 -14.33
CA ARG A 1113 12.18 23.37 -13.65
C ARG A 1113 11.32 24.31 -12.82
N MET A 1114 10.06 24.47 -13.20
CA MET A 1114 9.10 25.32 -12.52
C MET A 1114 8.33 24.53 -11.46
N PRO A 1115 8.49 24.82 -10.15
CA PRO A 1115 7.78 24.10 -9.10
C PRO A 1115 6.28 24.45 -9.07
N ASN A 1116 5.51 23.70 -8.28
CA ASN A 1116 4.07 23.94 -8.02
C ASN A 1116 3.19 23.94 -9.29
N ASN A 1117 3.43 23.00 -10.20
CA ASN A 1117 2.63 22.78 -11.41
C ASN A 1117 1.60 21.64 -11.26
N THR A 1118 1.27 21.22 -10.03
CA THR A 1118 0.27 20.17 -9.77
C THR A 1118 -1.16 20.70 -9.98
N TYR A 1119 -1.96 19.99 -10.78
CA TYR A 1119 -3.38 20.31 -11.04
C TYR A 1119 -4.21 19.08 -11.38
N LYS A 1120 -5.53 19.20 -11.17
CA LYS A 1120 -6.56 18.33 -11.73
C LYS A 1120 -7.46 19.19 -12.60
N SER A 1121 -7.80 18.69 -13.77
CA SER A 1121 -8.70 19.39 -14.68
C SER A 1121 -9.66 18.44 -15.36
N VAL A 1122 -10.78 19.01 -15.79
CA VAL A 1122 -11.77 18.35 -16.63
C VAL A 1122 -11.99 19.20 -17.88
N ARG A 1123 -11.85 18.53 -19.02
CA ARG A 1123 -12.21 19.05 -20.33
C ARG A 1123 -13.56 18.46 -20.72
N ILE A 1124 -14.54 19.31 -21.02
CA ILE A 1124 -15.92 18.90 -21.27
C ILE A 1124 -16.36 19.38 -22.66
N VAL A 1125 -16.71 18.45 -23.54
CA VAL A 1125 -17.18 18.72 -24.90
C VAL A 1125 -18.54 18.06 -25.10
N GLY A 1126 -19.56 18.88 -25.36
CA GLY A 1126 -20.88 18.44 -25.76
C GLY A 1126 -21.41 19.28 -26.92
N GLU A 1127 -22.61 18.98 -27.42
CA GLU A 1127 -23.18 19.70 -28.57
C GLU A 1127 -23.38 21.21 -28.33
N LYS A 1128 -23.54 21.62 -27.05
CA LYS A 1128 -23.88 23.00 -26.67
C LYS A 1128 -22.80 23.72 -25.87
N TYR A 1129 -21.74 23.03 -25.47
CA TYR A 1129 -20.71 23.59 -24.60
C TYR A 1129 -19.36 22.96 -24.90
N ASN A 1130 -18.33 23.76 -24.69
CA ASN A 1130 -16.97 23.39 -24.95
C ASN A 1130 -16.11 24.02 -23.85
N LEU A 1131 -15.95 23.32 -22.73
CA LEU A 1131 -15.45 23.90 -21.48
C LEU A 1131 -14.14 23.26 -21.04
N PHE A 1132 -13.35 24.06 -20.36
CA PHE A 1132 -12.18 23.62 -19.60
C PHE A 1132 -12.28 24.13 -18.18
N TYR A 1133 -12.11 23.25 -17.18
CA TYR A 1133 -12.10 23.60 -15.77
C TYR A 1133 -10.91 22.96 -15.06
N ALA A 1134 -10.16 23.72 -14.27
CA ALA A 1134 -9.02 23.21 -13.51
C ALA A 1134 -8.95 23.78 -12.09
N VAL A 1135 -8.42 22.95 -11.20
CA VAL A 1135 -8.06 23.29 -9.82
C VAL A 1135 -6.58 22.98 -9.62
N TRP A 1136 -5.82 23.98 -9.19
CA TRP A 1136 -4.38 23.89 -8.97
C TRP A 1136 -4.06 23.68 -7.49
N CYS A 1137 -2.93 23.04 -7.19
CA CYS A 1137 -2.48 22.85 -5.80
C CYS A 1137 -2.21 24.17 -5.06
N THR A 1138 -1.97 25.25 -5.80
CA THR A 1138 -1.83 26.62 -5.28
C THR A 1138 -3.17 27.25 -4.86
N GLY A 1139 -4.29 26.57 -5.11
CA GLY A 1139 -5.64 27.08 -4.90
C GLY A 1139 -6.20 27.92 -6.05
N ASP A 1140 -5.39 28.17 -7.10
CA ASP A 1140 -5.86 28.87 -8.29
C ASP A 1140 -6.86 28.00 -9.08
N HIS A 1141 -7.82 28.66 -9.73
CA HIS A 1141 -8.87 28.03 -10.52
C HIS A 1141 -8.95 28.63 -11.91
N GLU A 1142 -9.26 27.78 -12.88
CA GLU A 1142 -9.46 28.17 -14.27
C GLU A 1142 -10.79 27.67 -14.79
N LEU A 1143 -11.48 28.52 -15.56
CA LEU A 1143 -12.64 28.13 -16.33
C LEU A 1143 -12.64 28.91 -17.65
N TYR A 1144 -12.62 28.19 -18.77
CA TYR A 1144 -12.72 28.77 -20.12
C TYR A 1144 -13.89 28.15 -20.89
N ASP A 1145 -14.60 28.99 -21.64
CA ASP A 1145 -15.54 28.55 -22.68
C ASP A 1145 -14.82 28.63 -24.03
N LEU A 1146 -14.37 27.50 -24.53
CA LEU A 1146 -13.58 27.35 -25.75
C LEU A 1146 -14.39 27.60 -27.03
N ASN A 1147 -15.72 27.73 -26.96
CA ASN A 1147 -16.50 28.23 -28.10
C ASN A 1147 -16.29 29.73 -28.30
N ALA A 1148 -16.16 30.49 -27.20
CA ALA A 1148 -15.96 31.94 -27.23
C ALA A 1148 -14.48 32.34 -27.12
N ASP A 1149 -13.68 31.52 -26.43
CA ASP A 1149 -12.28 31.74 -26.12
C ASP A 1149 -11.44 30.49 -26.45
N PRO A 1150 -11.29 30.13 -27.73
CA PRO A 1150 -10.57 28.92 -28.17
C PRO A 1150 -9.08 28.94 -27.82
N HIS A 1151 -8.55 30.07 -27.34
CA HIS A 1151 -7.16 30.27 -26.96
C HIS A 1151 -6.97 30.48 -25.45
N GLN A 1152 -8.01 30.25 -24.64
CA GLN A 1152 -7.93 30.21 -23.18
C GLN A 1152 -7.30 31.45 -22.53
N ILE A 1153 -7.52 32.65 -23.09
CA ILE A 1153 -6.94 33.91 -22.58
C ILE A 1153 -7.89 34.68 -21.64
N HIS A 1154 -9.15 34.28 -21.53
CA HIS A 1154 -10.19 34.93 -20.71
C HIS A 1154 -10.77 33.97 -19.67
N ASN A 1155 -10.16 33.92 -18.48
CA ASN A 1155 -10.65 33.08 -17.39
C ASN A 1155 -11.96 33.63 -16.82
N VAL A 1156 -13.08 32.96 -17.11
CA VAL A 1156 -14.43 33.36 -16.70
C VAL A 1156 -14.83 32.79 -15.33
N TYR A 1157 -13.92 32.10 -14.62
CA TYR A 1157 -14.23 31.50 -13.32
C TYR A 1157 -14.83 32.55 -12.36
N ARG A 1158 -14.25 33.74 -12.22
CA ARG A 1158 -14.74 34.73 -11.24
C ARG A 1158 -16.16 35.23 -11.52
N THR A 1159 -16.55 35.36 -12.79
CA THR A 1159 -17.88 35.86 -13.21
C THR A 1159 -18.93 34.76 -13.35
N THR A 1160 -18.51 33.51 -13.40
CA THR A 1160 -19.41 32.36 -13.55
C THR A 1160 -20.26 32.15 -12.28
N PRO A 1161 -21.58 31.88 -12.41
CA PRO A 1161 -22.44 31.59 -11.27
C PRO A 1161 -21.95 30.39 -10.43
N GLN A 1162 -22.10 30.48 -9.11
CA GLN A 1162 -21.61 29.43 -8.20
C GLN A 1162 -22.26 28.05 -8.45
N ALA A 1163 -23.56 28.04 -8.79
CA ALA A 1163 -24.29 26.83 -9.12
C ALA A 1163 -23.62 26.04 -10.27
N PHE A 1164 -23.14 26.75 -11.30
CA PHE A 1164 -22.44 26.15 -12.43
C PHE A 1164 -21.09 25.56 -12.01
N LYS A 1165 -20.31 26.32 -11.21
CA LYS A 1165 -19.01 25.86 -10.69
C LYS A 1165 -19.14 24.59 -9.86
N ASN A 1166 -20.16 24.50 -9.01
CA ASN A 1166 -20.36 23.33 -8.15
C ASN A 1166 -20.53 22.03 -8.96
N ARG A 1167 -21.11 22.10 -10.16
CA ARG A 1167 -21.29 20.94 -11.04
C ARG A 1167 -20.00 20.50 -11.72
N LEU A 1168 -19.21 21.47 -12.19
CA LEU A 1168 -17.88 21.20 -12.74
C LEU A 1168 -16.97 20.61 -11.68
N ASP A 1169 -17.04 21.14 -10.46
CA ASP A 1169 -16.27 20.68 -9.32
C ASP A 1169 -16.69 19.28 -8.87
N ALA A 1170 -17.99 19.00 -8.80
CA ALA A 1170 -18.50 17.67 -8.50
C ALA A 1170 -18.09 16.63 -9.54
N LEU A 1171 -18.15 16.97 -10.84
CA LEU A 1171 -17.66 16.11 -11.91
C LEU A 1171 -16.15 15.85 -11.74
N LEU A 1172 -15.36 16.90 -11.51
CA LEU A 1172 -13.92 16.78 -11.30
C LEU A 1172 -13.58 15.96 -10.04
N LEU A 1173 -14.38 16.08 -8.98
CA LEU A 1173 -14.24 15.31 -7.74
C LEU A 1173 -14.38 13.82 -7.98
N VAL A 1174 -15.35 13.39 -8.82
CA VAL A 1174 -15.47 11.98 -9.22
C VAL A 1174 -14.26 11.57 -10.04
N LEU A 1175 -13.92 12.38 -11.05
CA LEU A 1175 -12.92 12.05 -12.06
C LEU A 1175 -11.47 11.99 -11.54
N LYS A 1176 -11.13 12.78 -10.52
CA LYS A 1176 -9.77 12.79 -9.95
C LYS A 1176 -9.42 11.53 -9.13
N SER A 1177 -10.41 10.68 -8.86
CA SER A 1177 -10.28 9.46 -8.07
C SER A 1177 -11.07 8.29 -8.65
N CYS A 1178 -11.40 8.36 -9.95
CA CYS A 1178 -12.23 7.35 -10.60
C CYS A 1178 -11.42 6.08 -10.89
N ALA A 1179 -12.09 4.93 -10.96
CA ALA A 1179 -11.50 3.70 -11.50
C ALA A 1179 -12.55 2.89 -12.25
N GLY A 1180 -12.12 2.20 -13.31
CA GLY A 1180 -12.96 1.37 -14.17
C GLY A 1180 -14.13 2.15 -14.75
N SER A 1181 -15.33 1.57 -14.63
CA SER A 1181 -16.57 2.18 -15.15
C SER A 1181 -16.88 3.56 -14.58
N THR A 1182 -16.36 3.92 -13.40
CA THR A 1182 -16.51 5.24 -12.79
C THR A 1182 -15.89 6.32 -13.66
N CYS A 1183 -14.75 6.04 -14.30
CA CYS A 1183 -14.09 6.96 -15.22
C CYS A 1183 -14.88 7.13 -16.53
N ILE A 1184 -15.58 6.08 -16.97
CA ILE A 1184 -16.38 6.08 -18.20
C ILE A 1184 -17.73 6.79 -17.97
N LYS A 1185 -18.36 6.59 -16.80
CA LYS A 1185 -19.72 7.04 -16.49
C LYS A 1185 -19.80 7.81 -15.15
N PRO A 1186 -19.06 8.93 -14.99
CA PRO A 1186 -18.99 9.67 -13.73
C PRO A 1186 -20.35 10.26 -13.31
N TRP A 1187 -21.23 10.58 -14.26
CA TRP A 1187 -22.58 11.07 -13.94
C TRP A 1187 -23.45 10.00 -13.28
N ALA A 1188 -23.22 8.72 -13.57
CA ALA A 1188 -23.95 7.63 -12.90
C ALA A 1188 -23.54 7.49 -11.43
N GLU A 1189 -22.36 7.98 -11.05
CA GLU A 1189 -21.96 8.04 -9.64
C GLU A 1189 -22.67 9.17 -8.91
N LEU A 1190 -22.81 10.33 -9.55
CA LEU A 1190 -23.50 11.49 -8.99
C LEU A 1190 -25.03 11.31 -8.99
N HIS A 1191 -25.57 10.59 -9.98
CA HIS A 1191 -26.99 10.33 -10.18
C HIS A 1191 -27.24 8.85 -10.54
N PRO A 1192 -27.22 7.94 -9.56
CA PRO A 1192 -27.36 6.49 -9.79
C PRO A 1192 -28.71 6.06 -10.39
N ASP A 1193 -29.74 6.91 -10.27
CA ASP A 1193 -31.06 6.69 -10.88
C ASP A 1193 -31.08 6.97 -12.38
N GLY A 1194 -29.99 7.48 -12.95
CA GLY A 1194 -29.85 7.82 -14.36
C GLY A 1194 -30.56 9.12 -14.76
N SER A 1195 -31.00 9.93 -13.79
CA SER A 1195 -31.68 11.20 -14.04
C SER A 1195 -30.78 12.25 -14.71
N VAL A 1196 -29.48 12.17 -14.47
CA VAL A 1196 -28.46 13.00 -15.12
C VAL A 1196 -27.43 12.11 -15.80
N GLN A 1197 -27.18 12.38 -17.09
CA GLN A 1197 -26.20 11.65 -17.90
C GLN A 1197 -25.16 12.59 -18.56
N SER A 1198 -25.31 13.90 -18.39
CA SER A 1198 -24.43 14.93 -18.94
C SER A 1198 -24.55 16.21 -18.14
N LEU A 1199 -23.64 17.15 -18.39
CA LEU A 1199 -23.66 18.49 -17.79
C LEU A 1199 -24.98 19.21 -18.08
N VAL A 1200 -25.62 18.99 -19.24
CA VAL A 1200 -26.95 19.58 -19.53
C VAL A 1200 -28.00 19.14 -18.51
N GLY A 1201 -28.04 17.84 -18.19
CA GLY A 1201 -28.97 17.32 -17.19
C GLY A 1201 -28.62 17.82 -15.80
N ALA A 1202 -27.32 17.90 -15.49
CA ALA A 1202 -26.84 18.40 -14.20
C ALA A 1202 -27.29 19.84 -13.94
N LEU A 1203 -27.39 20.67 -14.99
CA LEU A 1203 -27.74 22.09 -14.91
C LEU A 1203 -29.20 22.39 -14.54
N ASP A 1204 -30.06 21.37 -14.39
CA ASP A 1204 -31.40 21.58 -13.86
C ASP A 1204 -31.32 22.20 -12.44
N PRO A 1205 -32.01 23.33 -12.18
CA PRO A 1205 -32.02 23.97 -10.86
C PRO A 1205 -32.48 23.07 -9.71
N GLN A 1206 -33.25 22.00 -9.99
CA GLN A 1206 -33.66 21.05 -8.94
C GLN A 1206 -32.47 20.39 -8.22
N TYR A 1207 -31.30 20.33 -8.86
CA TYR A 1207 -30.08 19.75 -8.30
C TYR A 1207 -29.13 20.79 -7.65
N ASP A 1208 -29.52 22.07 -7.57
CA ASP A 1208 -28.64 23.13 -7.04
C ASP A 1208 -28.18 22.85 -5.61
N GLU A 1209 -29.08 22.43 -4.72
CA GLU A 1209 -28.75 22.11 -3.33
C GLU A 1209 -27.87 20.86 -3.23
N PHE A 1210 -28.11 19.85 -4.08
CA PHE A 1210 -27.31 18.63 -4.12
C PHE A 1210 -25.84 18.95 -4.43
N TYR A 1211 -25.58 19.65 -5.54
CA TYR A 1211 -24.22 20.02 -5.92
C TYR A 1211 -23.58 21.01 -4.97
N ALA A 1212 -24.35 21.91 -4.35
CA ALA A 1212 -23.82 22.84 -3.34
C ALA A 1212 -23.39 22.14 -2.04
N GLY A 1213 -23.95 20.97 -1.73
CA GLY A 1213 -23.62 20.18 -0.55
C GLY A 1213 -22.40 19.28 -0.69
N LEU A 1214 -21.88 19.08 -1.90
CA LEU A 1214 -20.72 18.22 -2.15
C LEU A 1214 -19.40 18.90 -1.73
N PRO A 1215 -18.40 18.13 -1.27
CA PRO A 1215 -17.07 18.68 -0.99
C PRO A 1215 -16.44 19.19 -2.28
N ARG A 1216 -15.55 20.18 -2.16
CA ARG A 1216 -14.85 20.74 -3.32
C ARG A 1216 -13.49 20.12 -3.55
N VAL A 1217 -13.07 20.05 -4.80
CA VAL A 1217 -11.70 19.69 -5.16
C VAL A 1217 -10.75 20.74 -4.59
N ALA A 1218 -9.77 20.26 -3.82
CA ALA A 1218 -8.73 21.06 -3.20
C ALA A 1218 -7.51 20.18 -2.92
N TYR A 1219 -6.38 20.79 -2.64
CA TYR A 1219 -5.14 20.12 -2.26
C TYR A 1219 -4.73 20.55 -0.85
N SER A 1220 -4.11 19.65 -0.10
CA SER A 1220 -3.48 20.00 1.19
C SER A 1220 -2.06 20.54 0.99
N VAL A 1221 -1.35 20.07 -0.04
CA VAL A 1221 0.01 20.48 -0.40
C VAL A 1221 0.30 20.22 -1.88
N CYS A 1222 1.19 21.01 -2.49
CA CYS A 1222 1.73 20.78 -3.82
C CYS A 1222 2.83 19.70 -3.77
N GLU A 1223 2.46 18.45 -3.97
CA GLU A 1223 3.43 17.34 -4.02
C GLU A 1223 3.92 17.04 -5.45
N ASP A 1224 5.10 16.44 -5.53
CA ASP A 1224 5.75 16.11 -6.79
C ASP A 1224 5.16 14.88 -7.52
N GLY A 1225 4.22 14.17 -6.89
CA GLY A 1225 3.51 13.03 -7.48
C GLY A 1225 2.26 12.64 -6.70
N TYR A 1226 1.64 11.52 -7.09
CA TYR A 1226 0.35 11.12 -6.53
C TYR A 1226 0.48 10.54 -5.12
N LEU A 1227 0.15 11.36 -4.13
CA LEU A 1227 0.03 10.98 -2.72
C LEU A 1227 -1.40 11.29 -2.27
N ILE A 1228 -2.19 10.26 -1.95
CA ILE A 1228 -3.61 10.42 -1.59
C ILE A 1228 -3.81 11.45 -0.46
N ALA A 1229 -2.89 11.52 0.51
CA ALA A 1229 -2.92 12.49 1.60
C ALA A 1229 -2.77 13.96 1.14
N ALA A 1230 -2.12 14.19 0.00
CA ALA A 1230 -1.91 15.51 -0.61
C ALA A 1230 -3.11 15.98 -1.46
N GLU A 1231 -3.89 15.02 -1.96
CA GLU A 1231 -4.95 15.23 -2.94
C GLU A 1231 -6.23 15.85 -2.35
N GLY A 1232 -6.34 16.05 -1.03
CA GLY A 1232 -7.57 16.57 -0.41
C GLY A 1232 -8.79 15.66 -0.63
N PRO A 1233 -10.03 16.20 -0.72
CA PRO A 1233 -11.24 15.39 -0.81
C PRO A 1233 -11.24 14.37 -1.97
N GLN A 1234 -11.69 13.14 -1.68
CA GLN A 1234 -11.83 12.04 -2.64
C GLN A 1234 -13.30 11.67 -2.81
N TRP A 1235 -13.66 11.16 -3.98
CA TRP A 1235 -15.01 10.62 -4.19
C TRP A 1235 -15.19 9.30 -3.44
N SER A 1236 -16.32 9.14 -2.74
CA SER A 1236 -16.66 7.91 -2.01
C SER A 1236 -18.09 7.40 -2.29
N GLY A 1237 -18.71 7.89 -3.37
CA GLY A 1237 -20.10 7.59 -3.74
C GLY A 1237 -21.14 8.46 -3.02
N VAL A 1238 -22.35 8.53 -3.59
CA VAL A 1238 -23.51 9.19 -2.94
C VAL A 1238 -24.13 8.22 -1.92
N ARG A 1239 -24.15 8.60 -0.64
CA ARG A 1239 -24.96 7.89 0.37
C ARG A 1239 -26.42 8.29 0.19
N LEU A 1240 -27.28 7.35 -0.21
CA LEU A 1240 -28.72 7.56 -0.41
C LEU A 1240 -29.54 7.65 0.90
N GLU A 1241 -28.89 7.81 2.05
CA GLU A 1241 -29.57 8.01 3.32
C GLU A 1241 -29.30 9.44 3.80
N GLU A 1242 -30.37 10.24 3.83
CA GLU A 1242 -30.49 11.68 4.18
C GLU A 1242 -30.61 12.64 2.99
N LYS A 1243 -31.87 12.80 2.55
CA LYS A 1243 -32.49 13.85 1.71
C LYS A 1243 -33.21 13.30 0.47
N LEU A 1244 -34.24 12.51 0.74
CA LEU A 1244 -35.56 12.65 0.11
C LEU A 1244 -36.61 12.72 1.22
#